data_AF-A0A800J3N2-F1
#
_entry.id   AF-A0A800J3N2-F1
#
_cell.length_a   1.000
_cell.length_b   1.000
_cell.length_c   1.000
_cell.angle_alpha   90.00
_cell.angle_beta   90.00
_cell.angle_gamma   90.00
#
_symmetry.space_group_name_H-M   'P 1'
#
loop_
_entity.id
_entity.type
_entity.pdbx_description
1 polymer ?
#
loop_
_entity_poly.entity_id
_entity_poly.type
_entity_poly.pdbx_seq_one_letter_code
_entity_poly.pdbx_strand_id
1 'polypeptide(L)'
;MIKALQKLFGGDANERELKKLWPIVEEINEHAERFQHLSDDELKAKTDEFKARLREAVTPIEEQQAEIRARLRAAGDDAEDAGGDGQATAERLSVRERQDLYADLDDLEGEWLDAAEDVLDDVTAEAFAVVKETCRRFKGKSWEAGGSTIEWDMVPYDVQLLGGLVLHRGSVAEMRTGEGKTLTAVAPLYLNALVGRGCHVVTVNPYLAQRDSEWMAPIFEFHGLTVDCIDKYKAHSAGRRAAYRADITYGTNNEFGFDYLRDNSFVVEADQLVQRAHHYAIVDEVDSVLIDEARTPLIISGPVPKSDVDQYREFKPFVERLVRDQQKKVAAYVSDAEKKLEEADKLEAAGKKKEANALREEAGLSLYRAQRGFPRNKKLIKLKGEPGVEMLIRKVEAVCLADSGKRMPEVDEPLHFALEEKLHQLELTDQGREFVARQAGTDADFWVIPDMGAEIAQIEREAAEKKAELVEALKADTSLTDEKRKSKLDNDLTVLNNETEEKKRQLYTTYAERSERIHAVNQLLRGYTLYEIDKEYVVEEGKVKIVDEHTGRVLGGRRYSDGLHQAIEAKENVKVQAATQTYATITIQNYFRLYAKLAGMTGTAETEAEEFDKIYKLPVIVVPTNKPVIRADREDYVYKTKRAKLKAVLEKIHEYHDKGQPVLVGTASVESSETISRLLKREGVPHHVLNAKASRAASEAEIVAQAGQKGAVTIATNMAGRGTDIKLGEGVREMGGLAILGTERHESRRIDNQLRGRAGRQGDPGESRFYVSLEDDLMRLFGHDRTARIMDKLGMEEDEVIEHKWITKGIERSQTKVEQNNFAIRKRQLEYDDVLNAQREVIYDRRMHALQGDRLRGDILDMLRDFAERTVQAHFGNGDLEEVREALRRHLAFDMEIDPQTAHSLGEDGLVERILDEATAHYRRKRAALARPYYQSAQQMLERGGDDAPTRLFVDFTDGRKVLRAVVQASDVMETEGQEINDALERAAVLSTIDAKWTEHLRDLDEVKEGVGLRAYGQKDPLIEYKMEAYRLFKEMIQTIDEEVVSLVFKAGPLVQGDSRGTAARRVQEVSKPRMDASRAQAQHEAGDPNYAATFGAKGGNGQSAAEKDPTATAEPIVAGDRVGRNDPCPCGSGKKFKHCHGRA
;
A
#
# COMPACT_ATOMS: atom_id res chain seq x y z
N MET A 1 30.65 -7.94 31.13
CA MET A 1 31.11 -6.57 30.84
C MET A 1 29.95 -5.60 30.60
N ILE A 2 29.00 -5.89 29.69
CA ILE A 2 27.85 -4.99 29.39
C ILE A 2 26.93 -4.75 30.60
N LYS A 3 26.53 -5.80 31.35
CA LYS A 3 25.73 -5.66 32.59
C LYS A 3 26.44 -4.88 33.71
N ALA A 4 27.77 -4.83 33.70
CA ALA A 4 28.53 -4.06 34.68
C ALA A 4 28.58 -2.57 34.30
N LEU A 5 28.70 -2.26 33.00
CA LEU A 5 28.61 -0.91 32.45
C LEU A 5 27.20 -0.30 32.62
N GLN A 6 26.13 -1.06 32.41
CA GLN A 6 24.74 -0.61 32.66
C GLN A 6 24.49 -0.23 34.13
N LYS A 7 25.05 -0.98 35.08
CA LYS A 7 24.97 -0.64 36.51
C LYS A 7 25.82 0.58 36.90
N LEU A 8 26.94 0.82 36.22
CA LEU A 8 27.84 1.96 36.48
C LEU A 8 27.27 3.30 35.98
N PHE A 9 26.39 3.28 34.96
CA PHE A 9 25.73 4.47 34.41
C PHE A 9 24.28 4.68 34.89
N GLY A 10 23.86 4.00 35.99
CA GLY A 10 22.59 4.26 36.69
C GLY A 10 21.43 3.29 36.43
N GLY A 11 21.69 2.04 36.01
CA GLY A 11 20.65 1.01 35.80
C GLY A 11 20.15 0.91 34.36
N ASP A 12 19.33 -0.11 34.07
CA ASP A 12 18.69 -0.35 32.78
C ASP A 12 17.69 0.76 32.46
N ALA A 13 17.60 1.21 31.20
CA ALA A 13 16.69 2.29 30.79
C ALA A 13 15.23 1.92 31.10
N ASN A 14 14.87 0.65 30.87
CA ASN A 14 13.55 0.11 31.20
C ASN A 14 13.26 0.15 32.71
N GLU A 15 14.22 -0.21 33.57
CA GLU A 15 14.04 -0.17 35.03
C GLU A 15 13.79 1.25 35.56
N ARG A 16 14.36 2.28 34.92
CA ARG A 16 14.12 3.68 35.31
C ARG A 16 12.70 4.12 34.99
N GLU A 17 12.21 3.77 33.80
CA GLU A 17 10.85 4.12 33.40
C GLU A 17 9.81 3.41 34.26
N LEU A 18 10.00 2.11 34.53
CA LEU A 18 9.09 1.37 35.43
C LEU A 18 9.04 1.98 36.84
N LYS A 19 10.18 2.44 37.38
CA LYS A 19 10.23 3.09 38.70
C LYS A 19 9.42 4.40 38.77
N LYS A 20 9.25 5.11 37.65
CA LYS A 20 8.41 6.32 37.60
C LYS A 20 6.92 5.98 37.56
N LEU A 21 6.56 4.83 37.00
CA LEU A 21 5.17 4.43 36.78
C LEU A 21 4.56 3.68 37.97
N TRP A 22 5.35 2.91 38.73
CA TRP A 22 4.85 2.15 39.88
C TRP A 22 4.11 2.98 40.94
N PRO A 23 4.58 4.18 41.33
CA PRO A 23 3.85 5.02 42.28
C PRO A 23 2.44 5.39 41.80
N ILE A 24 2.25 5.61 40.50
CA ILE A 24 0.95 5.91 39.91
C ILE A 24 0.03 4.68 40.01
N VAL A 25 0.56 3.47 39.84
CA VAL A 25 -0.22 2.23 40.04
C VAL A 25 -0.67 2.07 41.50
N GLU A 26 0.16 2.45 42.46
CA GLU A 26 -0.21 2.47 43.87
C GLU A 26 -1.34 3.48 44.13
N GLU A 27 -1.24 4.69 43.57
CA GLU A 27 -2.27 5.72 43.65
C GLU A 27 -3.60 5.27 43.01
N ILE A 28 -3.57 4.63 41.84
CA ILE A 28 -4.74 4.02 41.20
C ILE A 28 -5.42 3.04 42.15
N ASN A 29 -4.64 2.21 42.84
CA ASN A 29 -5.18 1.23 43.78
C ASN A 29 -5.83 1.90 45.00
N GLU A 30 -5.23 2.96 45.55
CA GLU A 30 -5.83 3.74 46.63
C GLU A 30 -7.18 4.36 46.22
N HIS A 31 -7.27 4.95 45.02
CA HIS A 31 -8.54 5.46 44.50
C HIS A 31 -9.55 4.34 44.26
N ALA A 32 -9.11 3.21 43.71
CA ALA A 32 -9.98 2.06 43.45
C ALA A 32 -10.50 1.39 44.71
N GLU A 33 -9.87 1.60 45.87
CA GLU A 33 -10.41 1.22 47.18
C GLU A 33 -11.46 2.24 47.66
N ARG A 34 -11.19 3.53 47.54
CA ARG A 34 -12.14 4.60 47.90
C ARG A 34 -13.44 4.51 47.09
N PHE A 35 -13.35 4.17 45.81
CA PHE A 35 -14.50 4.11 44.90
C PHE A 35 -15.41 2.89 45.08
N GLN A 36 -15.01 1.90 45.88
CA GLN A 36 -15.86 0.73 46.18
C GLN A 36 -17.16 1.13 46.91
N HIS A 37 -17.15 2.26 47.61
CA HIS A 37 -18.32 2.75 48.35
C HIS A 37 -19.28 3.61 47.53
N LEU A 38 -18.89 3.98 46.30
CA LEU A 38 -19.74 4.79 45.42
C LEU A 38 -20.90 3.95 44.85
N SER A 39 -22.04 4.58 44.60
CA SER A 39 -23.12 3.99 43.80
C SER A 39 -22.74 3.89 42.32
N ASP A 40 -23.54 3.20 41.51
CA ASP A 40 -23.31 3.13 40.06
C ASP A 40 -23.45 4.51 39.40
N ASP A 41 -24.40 5.33 39.84
CA ASP A 41 -24.62 6.68 39.30
C ASP A 41 -23.49 7.64 39.71
N GLU A 42 -22.98 7.53 40.93
CA GLU A 42 -21.82 8.32 41.39
C GLU A 42 -20.54 7.94 40.64
N LEU A 43 -20.35 6.65 40.31
CA LEU A 43 -19.19 6.21 39.53
C LEU A 43 -19.26 6.72 38.08
N LYS A 44 -20.45 6.78 37.47
CA LYS A 44 -20.66 7.39 36.15
C LYS A 44 -20.47 8.90 36.16
N ALA A 45 -20.92 9.57 37.23
CA ALA A 45 -20.76 11.02 37.37
C ALA A 45 -19.29 11.46 37.38
N LYS A 46 -18.34 10.56 37.70
CA LYS A 46 -16.90 10.83 37.56
C LYS A 46 -16.49 11.09 36.11
N THR A 47 -17.09 10.40 35.14
CA THR A 47 -16.83 10.66 33.72
C THR A 47 -17.25 12.07 33.33
N ASP A 48 -18.41 12.53 33.82
CA ASP A 48 -18.89 13.89 33.58
C ASP A 48 -17.99 14.94 34.26
N GLU A 49 -17.49 14.64 35.47
CA GLU A 49 -16.51 15.49 36.18
C GLU A 49 -15.22 15.66 35.36
N PHE A 50 -14.65 14.58 34.83
CA PHE A 50 -13.44 14.65 34.01
C PHE A 50 -13.67 15.41 32.71
N LYS A 51 -14.80 15.16 32.03
CA LYS A 51 -15.18 15.91 30.81
C LYS A 51 -15.38 17.40 31.10
N ALA A 52 -15.90 17.76 32.28
CA ALA A 52 -16.05 19.16 32.68
C ALA A 52 -14.69 19.85 32.87
N ARG A 53 -13.72 19.20 33.53
CA ARG A 53 -12.35 19.73 33.68
C ARG A 53 -11.64 19.93 32.34
N LEU A 54 -11.78 18.97 31.42
CA LEU A 54 -11.25 19.10 30.05
C LEU A 54 -11.86 20.29 29.32
N ARG A 55 -13.20 20.45 29.37
CA ARG A 55 -13.87 21.61 28.77
C ARG A 55 -13.39 22.92 29.37
N GLU A 56 -13.23 23.00 30.69
CA GLU A 56 -12.75 24.22 31.35
C GLU A 56 -11.35 24.62 30.87
N ALA A 57 -10.45 23.65 30.67
CA ALA A 57 -9.10 23.90 30.18
C ALA A 57 -9.05 24.33 28.71
N VAL A 58 -9.87 23.72 27.84
CA VAL A 58 -9.80 23.95 26.38
C VAL A 58 -10.70 25.07 25.86
N THR A 59 -11.78 25.43 26.57
CA THR A 59 -12.74 26.46 26.12
C THR A 59 -12.07 27.80 25.77
N PRO A 60 -11.10 28.33 26.56
CA PRO A 60 -10.45 29.60 26.22
C PRO A 60 -9.71 29.56 24.87
N ILE A 61 -9.10 28.41 24.54
CA ILE A 61 -8.36 28.20 23.29
C ILE A 61 -9.36 28.06 22.13
N GLU A 62 -10.44 27.31 22.32
CA GLU A 62 -11.51 27.17 21.33
C GLU A 62 -12.20 28.50 21.02
N GLU A 63 -12.39 29.37 22.03
CA GLU A 63 -12.92 30.73 21.85
C GLU A 63 -11.99 31.59 21.00
N GLN A 64 -10.66 31.53 21.22
CA GLN A 64 -9.67 32.23 20.39
C GLN A 64 -9.65 31.69 18.94
N GLN A 65 -9.66 30.36 18.77
CA GLN A 65 -9.76 29.76 17.44
C GLN A 65 -11.06 30.20 16.74
N ALA A 66 -12.18 30.25 17.46
CA ALA A 66 -13.45 30.71 16.92
C ALA A 66 -13.43 32.21 16.55
N GLU A 67 -12.77 33.06 17.35
CA GLU A 67 -12.58 34.48 17.06
C GLU A 67 -11.75 34.68 15.80
N ILE A 68 -10.62 33.97 15.65
CA ILE A 68 -9.78 34.05 14.45
C ILE A 68 -10.54 33.56 13.23
N ARG A 69 -11.24 32.41 13.32
CA ARG A 69 -12.09 31.90 12.22
C ARG A 69 -13.22 32.88 11.88
N ALA A 70 -13.82 33.53 12.88
CA ALA A 70 -14.85 34.54 12.68
C ALA A 70 -14.27 35.79 12.01
N ARG A 71 -13.07 36.23 12.38
CA ARG A 71 -12.36 37.35 11.73
C ARG A 71 -12.02 37.04 10.27
N LEU A 72 -11.57 35.83 9.99
CA LEU A 72 -11.30 35.33 8.63
C LEU A 72 -12.59 35.29 7.78
N ARG A 73 -13.73 34.90 8.36
CA ARG A 73 -15.05 34.90 7.68
C ARG A 73 -15.65 36.30 7.54
N ALA A 74 -15.55 37.14 8.57
CA ALA A 74 -16.13 38.48 8.63
C ALA A 74 -15.39 39.49 7.77
N ALA A 75 -14.10 39.26 7.51
CA ALA A 75 -13.34 39.95 6.47
C ALA A 75 -13.76 39.53 5.05
N GLY A 76 -15.01 39.08 4.88
CA GLY A 76 -15.62 38.73 3.60
C GLY A 76 -15.37 39.83 2.57
N ASP A 77 -14.84 39.41 1.43
CA ASP A 77 -14.28 40.31 0.41
C ASP A 77 -15.31 41.18 -0.34
N ASP A 78 -16.60 41.07 -0.02
CA ASP A 78 -17.72 41.75 -0.68
C ASP A 78 -18.31 42.89 0.18
N ALA A 79 -17.47 43.66 0.88
CA ALA A 79 -17.89 44.98 1.34
C ALA A 79 -18.15 45.86 0.11
N GLU A 80 -19.43 46.04 -0.24
CA GLU A 80 -19.89 46.96 -1.28
C GLU A 80 -19.18 48.31 -1.12
N ASP A 81 -18.67 48.86 -2.22
CA ASP A 81 -18.51 50.31 -2.34
C ASP A 81 -19.93 50.88 -2.27
N ALA A 82 -20.41 51.17 -1.06
CA ALA A 82 -21.56 52.02 -0.84
C ALA A 82 -21.18 53.40 -1.39
N GLY A 83 -21.54 53.65 -2.65
CA GLY A 83 -21.52 54.97 -3.23
C GLY A 83 -22.43 55.87 -2.41
N GLY A 84 -21.82 56.79 -1.66
CA GLY A 84 -22.53 57.83 -0.91
C GLY A 84 -23.17 57.31 0.38
N ASP A 85 -22.84 57.97 1.48
CA ASP A 85 -23.61 57.97 2.73
C ASP A 85 -23.31 56.75 3.62
N GLY A 86 -22.25 56.88 4.41
CA GLY A 86 -21.64 55.79 5.16
C GLY A 86 -22.53 55.12 6.21
N GLN A 87 -22.52 53.79 6.19
CA GLN A 87 -22.24 52.90 7.32
C GLN A 87 -22.11 51.45 6.82
N ALA A 88 -20.88 50.98 6.62
CA ALA A 88 -20.52 49.56 6.62
C ALA A 88 -19.08 49.42 7.16
N THR A 89 -18.94 48.73 8.30
CA THR A 89 -17.71 48.54 9.07
C THR A 89 -17.20 47.11 8.89
N ALA A 90 -16.68 46.76 7.71
CA ALA A 90 -15.97 45.50 7.50
C ALA A 90 -14.49 45.80 7.20
N GLU A 91 -13.60 45.38 8.11
CA GLU A 91 -12.16 45.54 8.00
C GLU A 91 -11.62 44.61 6.90
N ARG A 92 -10.87 45.14 5.92
CA ARG A 92 -10.22 44.33 4.86
C ARG A 92 -8.90 43.77 5.40
N LEU A 93 -8.74 42.45 5.42
CA LEU A 93 -7.48 41.79 5.76
C LEU A 93 -6.58 41.68 4.51
N SER A 94 -5.30 42.03 4.65
CA SER A 94 -4.27 41.77 3.65
C SER A 94 -3.93 40.27 3.55
N VAL A 95 -3.29 39.85 2.45
CA VAL A 95 -2.83 38.47 2.24
C VAL A 95 -1.90 38.02 3.38
N ARG A 96 -0.99 38.89 3.81
CA ARG A 96 -0.07 38.62 4.91
C ARG A 96 -0.79 38.44 6.25
N GLU A 97 -1.74 39.31 6.58
CA GLU A 97 -2.52 39.17 7.82
C GLU A 97 -3.37 37.90 7.83
N ARG A 98 -3.87 37.45 6.66
CA ARG A 98 -4.56 36.15 6.55
C ARG A 98 -3.60 34.99 6.84
N GLN A 99 -2.39 35.03 6.30
CA GLN A 99 -1.37 34.01 6.55
C GLN A 99 -0.97 33.97 8.04
N ASP A 100 -0.78 35.13 8.67
CA ASP A 100 -0.45 35.22 10.10
C ASP A 100 -1.58 34.62 10.95
N LEU A 101 -2.85 34.94 10.67
CA LEU A 101 -4.00 34.35 11.37
C LEU A 101 -4.13 32.83 11.17
N TYR A 102 -3.71 32.32 10.02
CA TYR A 102 -3.69 30.89 9.77
C TYR A 102 -2.58 30.18 10.54
N ALA A 103 -1.41 30.80 10.67
CA ALA A 103 -0.34 30.30 11.53
C ALA A 103 -0.77 30.32 13.01
N ASP A 104 -1.42 31.39 13.46
CA ASP A 104 -1.96 31.49 14.82
C ASP A 104 -2.97 30.35 15.11
N LEU A 105 -3.80 29.97 14.14
CA LEU A 105 -4.72 28.82 14.29
C LEU A 105 -3.98 27.49 14.46
N ASP A 106 -2.89 27.29 13.74
CA ASP A 106 -2.08 26.08 13.82
C ASP A 106 -1.33 26.01 15.17
N ASP A 107 -0.82 27.15 15.66
CA ASP A 107 -0.18 27.25 16.99
C ASP A 107 -1.20 26.97 18.12
N LEU A 108 -2.41 27.56 18.05
CA LEU A 108 -3.48 27.31 19.02
C LEU A 108 -3.94 25.85 19.03
N GLU A 109 -3.86 25.16 17.90
CA GLU A 109 -4.17 23.73 17.83
C GLU A 109 -3.14 22.90 18.61
N GLY A 110 -1.86 23.29 18.58
CA GLY A 110 -0.82 22.71 19.43
C GLY A 110 -1.07 22.98 20.91
N GLU A 111 -1.37 24.22 21.27
CA GLU A 111 -1.69 24.60 22.66
C GLU A 111 -2.92 23.84 23.19
N TRP A 112 -3.92 23.61 22.34
CA TRP A 112 -5.10 22.82 22.68
C TRP A 112 -4.74 21.38 23.04
N LEU A 113 -3.85 20.75 22.26
CA LEU A 113 -3.41 19.37 22.51
C LEU A 113 -2.62 19.26 23.82
N ASP A 114 -1.71 20.20 24.08
CA ASP A 114 -0.93 20.25 25.31
C ASP A 114 -1.83 20.45 26.54
N ALA A 115 -2.78 21.39 26.48
CA ALA A 115 -3.73 21.64 27.57
C ALA A 115 -4.63 20.43 27.85
N ALA A 116 -5.06 19.71 26.81
CA ALA A 116 -5.82 18.48 26.98
C ALA A 116 -4.97 17.38 27.62
N GLU A 117 -3.71 17.21 27.20
CA GLU A 117 -2.79 16.19 27.73
C GLU A 117 -2.47 16.42 29.21
N ASP A 118 -2.21 17.67 29.62
CA ASP A 118 -1.97 18.02 31.03
C ASP A 118 -3.14 17.59 31.94
N VAL A 119 -4.38 17.84 31.50
CA VAL A 119 -5.57 17.42 32.26
C VAL A 119 -5.72 15.90 32.28
N LEU A 120 -5.41 15.20 31.18
CA LEU A 120 -5.45 13.73 31.15
C LEU A 120 -4.42 13.13 32.11
N ASP A 121 -3.20 13.65 32.14
CA ASP A 121 -2.15 13.21 33.07
C ASP A 121 -2.60 13.42 34.54
N ASP A 122 -3.20 14.57 34.85
CA ASP A 122 -3.73 14.88 36.19
C ASP A 122 -4.84 13.91 36.65
N VAL A 123 -5.76 13.54 35.75
CA VAL A 123 -6.88 12.65 36.10
C VAL A 123 -6.56 11.16 35.89
N THR A 124 -5.36 10.82 35.41
CA THR A 124 -4.99 9.45 35.01
C THR A 124 -5.25 8.43 36.12
N ALA A 125 -4.82 8.72 37.36
CA ALA A 125 -4.96 7.79 38.46
C ALA A 125 -6.43 7.54 38.84
N GLU A 126 -7.23 8.62 38.90
CA GLU A 126 -8.67 8.52 39.17
C GLU A 126 -9.42 7.80 38.04
N ALA A 127 -9.11 8.11 36.77
CA ALA A 127 -9.74 7.51 35.60
C ALA A 127 -9.48 6.00 35.52
N PHE A 128 -8.23 5.58 35.75
CA PHE A 128 -7.88 4.16 35.78
C PHE A 128 -8.56 3.42 36.95
N ALA A 129 -8.71 4.08 38.09
CA ALA A 129 -9.43 3.53 39.24
C ALA A 129 -10.93 3.33 38.94
N VAL A 130 -11.56 4.28 38.24
CA VAL A 130 -12.95 4.16 37.77
C VAL A 130 -13.13 2.92 36.89
N VAL A 131 -12.23 2.70 35.93
CA VAL A 131 -12.26 1.52 35.05
C VAL A 131 -12.06 0.24 35.86
N LYS A 132 -11.06 0.20 36.75
CA LYS A 132 -10.79 -0.98 37.60
C LYS A 132 -11.99 -1.36 38.48
N GLU A 133 -12.64 -0.37 39.09
CA GLU A 133 -13.85 -0.58 39.89
C GLU A 133 -15.03 -1.03 39.02
N THR A 134 -15.18 -0.48 37.82
CA THR A 134 -16.22 -0.92 36.87
C THR A 134 -16.04 -2.40 36.50
N CYS A 135 -14.82 -2.82 36.17
CA CYS A 135 -14.51 -4.22 35.90
C CYS A 135 -14.82 -5.12 37.11
N ARG A 136 -14.58 -4.64 38.34
CA ARG A 136 -14.92 -5.35 39.58
C ARG A 136 -16.43 -5.51 39.77
N ARG A 137 -17.24 -4.50 39.45
CA ARG A 137 -18.72 -4.57 39.53
C ARG A 137 -19.34 -5.45 38.47
N PHE A 138 -18.68 -5.60 37.33
CA PHE A 138 -19.18 -6.41 36.21
C PHE A 138 -18.85 -7.90 36.37
N LYS A 139 -18.09 -8.29 37.41
CA LYS A 139 -17.82 -9.69 37.73
C LYS A 139 -19.11 -10.52 37.81
N GLY A 140 -19.17 -11.61 37.06
CA GLY A 140 -20.30 -12.54 36.99
C GLY A 140 -21.42 -12.12 36.02
N LYS A 141 -21.32 -10.96 35.35
CA LYS A 141 -22.22 -10.61 34.25
C LYS A 141 -21.78 -11.31 32.97
N SER A 142 -22.71 -11.54 32.04
CA SER A 142 -22.42 -12.12 30.73
C SER A 142 -23.13 -11.38 29.60
N TRP A 143 -22.48 -11.36 28.43
CA TRP A 143 -23.03 -10.77 27.20
C TRP A 143 -22.46 -11.48 25.97
N GLU A 144 -23.09 -11.23 24.81
CA GLU A 144 -22.64 -11.75 23.52
C GLU A 144 -21.43 -10.95 23.01
N ALA A 145 -20.37 -11.65 22.61
CA ALA A 145 -19.24 -11.04 21.91
C ALA A 145 -18.59 -12.06 20.96
N GLY A 146 -18.34 -11.64 19.72
CA GLY A 146 -17.71 -12.50 18.70
C GLY A 146 -18.50 -13.77 18.37
N GLY A 147 -19.82 -13.75 18.57
CA GLY A 147 -20.72 -14.88 18.33
C GLY A 147 -20.83 -15.90 19.47
N SER A 148 -20.31 -15.59 20.65
CA SER A 148 -20.41 -16.44 21.84
C SER A 148 -20.76 -15.64 23.10
N THR A 149 -21.48 -16.25 24.03
CA THR A 149 -21.73 -15.67 25.36
C THR A 149 -20.46 -15.73 26.20
N ILE A 150 -19.94 -14.56 26.60
CA ILE A 150 -18.76 -14.44 27.46
C ILE A 150 -19.18 -13.97 28.85
N GLU A 151 -18.74 -14.70 29.89
CA GLU A 151 -18.85 -14.25 31.29
C GLU A 151 -17.64 -13.38 31.67
N TRP A 152 -17.92 -12.23 32.28
CA TRP A 152 -16.90 -11.33 32.77
C TRP A 152 -16.43 -11.75 34.16
N ASP A 153 -15.21 -12.29 34.26
CA ASP A 153 -14.56 -12.65 35.54
C ASP A 153 -13.18 -11.98 35.68
N MET A 154 -13.05 -10.74 35.20
CA MET A 154 -11.77 -10.05 35.09
C MET A 154 -11.73 -8.76 35.90
N VAL A 155 -10.63 -8.55 36.62
CA VAL A 155 -10.28 -7.27 37.26
C VAL A 155 -8.83 -6.96 36.91
N PRO A 156 -8.51 -5.74 36.46
CA PRO A 156 -7.16 -5.36 36.10
C PRO A 156 -6.12 -5.63 37.21
N TYR A 157 -5.08 -6.40 36.89
CA TYR A 157 -3.88 -6.58 37.72
C TYR A 157 -2.99 -5.33 37.68
N ASP A 158 -2.09 -5.20 38.65
CA ASP A 158 -1.17 -4.06 38.72
C ASP A 158 -0.26 -3.97 37.48
N VAL A 159 0.17 -5.11 36.93
CA VAL A 159 0.94 -5.14 35.68
C VAL A 159 0.13 -4.70 34.46
N GLN A 160 -1.19 -4.87 34.49
CA GLN A 160 -2.09 -4.41 33.42
C GLN A 160 -2.32 -2.90 33.55
N LEU A 161 -2.49 -2.37 34.77
CA LEU A 161 -2.51 -0.92 35.00
C LEU A 161 -1.21 -0.26 34.54
N LEU A 162 -0.07 -0.87 34.88
CA LEU A 162 1.25 -0.43 34.45
C LEU A 162 1.38 -0.42 32.92
N GLY A 163 0.94 -1.48 32.24
CA GLY A 163 0.88 -1.51 30.79
C GLY A 163 -0.05 -0.45 30.20
N GLY A 164 -1.18 -0.16 30.85
CA GLY A 164 -2.11 0.90 30.44
C GLY A 164 -1.48 2.29 30.53
N LEU A 165 -0.68 2.56 31.57
CA LEU A 165 0.07 3.81 31.71
C LEU A 165 1.14 3.96 30.61
N VAL A 166 1.82 2.86 30.26
CA VAL A 166 2.76 2.85 29.13
C VAL A 166 2.05 3.20 27.81
N LEU A 167 0.85 2.66 27.58
CA LEU A 167 0.06 2.98 26.39
C LEU A 167 -0.40 4.44 26.39
N HIS A 168 -0.81 4.99 27.53
CA HIS A 168 -1.23 6.40 27.63
C HIS A 168 -0.08 7.38 27.33
N ARG A 169 1.16 7.02 27.68
CA ARG A 169 2.37 7.82 27.37
C ARG A 169 2.85 7.74 25.91
N GLY A 170 2.12 7.07 25.02
CA GLY A 170 2.52 6.92 23.62
C GLY A 170 3.74 6.01 23.43
N SER A 171 3.78 4.88 24.15
CA SER A 171 4.89 3.92 24.09
C SER A 171 4.39 2.52 23.73
N VAL A 172 5.32 1.60 23.44
CA VAL A 172 5.00 0.18 23.24
C VAL A 172 5.08 -0.58 24.56
N ALA A 173 3.95 -1.13 25.00
CA ALA A 173 3.89 -2.03 26.13
C ALA A 173 4.18 -3.47 25.69
N GLU A 174 5.37 -3.98 26.01
CA GLU A 174 5.66 -5.40 25.86
C GLU A 174 5.08 -6.18 27.03
N MET A 175 3.97 -6.87 26.77
CA MET A 175 3.27 -7.73 27.72
C MET A 175 3.15 -9.14 27.14
N ARG A 176 3.69 -10.13 27.86
CA ARG A 176 3.68 -11.52 27.39
C ARG A 176 2.25 -12.00 27.07
N THR A 177 2.15 -12.91 26.13
CA THR A 177 0.84 -13.44 25.71
C THR A 177 0.15 -14.15 26.89
N GLY A 178 -1.11 -13.81 27.14
CA GLY A 178 -1.85 -14.28 28.33
C GLY A 178 -1.80 -13.34 29.54
N GLU A 179 -1.11 -12.20 29.47
CA GLU A 179 -1.19 -11.14 30.50
C GLU A 179 -2.46 -10.27 30.37
N GLY A 180 -3.30 -10.48 29.36
CA GLY A 180 -4.57 -9.76 29.18
C GLY A 180 -4.45 -8.41 28.47
N LYS A 181 -3.74 -8.37 27.35
CA LYS A 181 -3.52 -7.17 26.51
C LYS A 181 -4.83 -6.40 26.17
N THR A 182 -5.87 -7.11 25.74
CA THR A 182 -7.17 -6.50 25.43
C THR A 182 -7.77 -5.75 26.62
N LEU A 183 -7.68 -6.30 27.84
CA LEU A 183 -8.15 -5.64 29.06
C LEU A 183 -7.25 -4.45 29.45
N THR A 184 -5.94 -4.58 29.27
CA THR A 184 -4.98 -3.50 29.53
C THR A 184 -5.30 -2.23 28.73
N ALA A 185 -5.76 -2.38 27.48
CA ALA A 185 -6.08 -1.23 26.62
C ALA A 185 -7.33 -0.45 27.09
N VAL A 186 -8.20 -1.02 27.92
CA VAL A 186 -9.48 -0.39 28.30
C VAL A 186 -9.27 0.92 29.07
N ALA A 187 -8.38 0.93 30.06
CA ALA A 187 -8.12 2.12 30.88
C ALA A 187 -7.55 3.32 30.10
N PRO A 188 -6.48 3.17 29.29
CA PRO A 188 -5.98 4.27 28.46
C PRO A 188 -6.97 4.68 27.37
N LEU A 189 -7.77 3.76 26.82
CA LEU A 189 -8.83 4.13 25.86
C LEU A 189 -9.92 4.94 26.51
N TYR A 190 -10.38 4.55 27.70
CA TYR A 190 -11.37 5.31 28.47
C TYR A 190 -10.87 6.73 28.72
N LEU A 191 -9.64 6.88 29.19
CA LEU A 191 -9.02 8.18 29.49
C LEU A 191 -8.91 9.08 28.25
N ASN A 192 -8.29 8.60 27.17
CA ASN A 192 -8.09 9.41 25.97
C ASN A 192 -9.41 9.66 25.20
N ALA A 193 -10.42 8.80 25.34
CA ALA A 193 -11.73 9.01 24.74
C ALA A 193 -12.51 10.17 25.38
N LEU A 194 -12.16 10.60 26.60
CA LEU A 194 -12.80 11.75 27.27
C LEU A 194 -12.66 13.06 26.49
N VAL A 195 -11.61 13.16 25.67
CA VAL A 195 -11.30 14.31 24.81
C VAL A 195 -12.35 14.50 23.71
N GLY A 196 -13.08 13.46 23.32
CA GLY A 196 -14.13 13.53 22.29
C GLY A 196 -13.61 13.68 20.84
N ARG A 197 -12.29 13.70 20.63
CA ARG A 197 -11.66 13.66 19.29
C ARG A 197 -11.47 12.24 18.75
N GLY A 198 -11.68 11.24 19.59
CA GLY A 198 -11.67 9.85 19.18
C GLY A 198 -10.43 9.03 19.47
N CYS A 199 -10.63 7.73 19.63
CA CYS A 199 -9.55 6.75 19.76
C CYS A 199 -9.73 5.61 18.76
N HIS A 200 -8.66 5.25 18.07
CA HIS A 200 -8.64 4.11 17.15
C HIS A 200 -7.93 2.92 17.78
N VAL A 201 -8.57 1.74 17.74
CA VAL A 201 -7.96 0.48 18.15
C VAL A 201 -7.74 -0.37 16.92
N VAL A 202 -6.47 -0.61 16.60
CA VAL A 202 -6.07 -1.36 15.42
C VAL A 202 -5.74 -2.79 15.80
N THR A 203 -6.37 -3.74 15.12
CA THR A 203 -6.10 -5.17 15.28
C THR A 203 -5.64 -5.80 13.96
N VAL A 204 -5.12 -7.02 14.04
CA VAL A 204 -4.58 -7.75 12.88
C VAL A 204 -5.64 -8.37 11.96
N ASN A 205 -6.89 -8.50 12.41
CA ASN A 205 -7.95 -9.05 11.57
C ASN A 205 -9.36 -8.59 11.98
N PRO A 206 -10.34 -8.62 11.04
CA PRO A 206 -11.68 -8.12 11.30
C PRO A 206 -12.42 -8.83 12.43
N TYR A 207 -12.18 -10.14 12.60
CA TYR A 207 -12.82 -10.93 13.67
C TYR A 207 -12.39 -10.45 15.06
N LEU A 208 -11.09 -10.19 15.26
CA LEU A 208 -10.58 -9.65 16.52
C LEU A 208 -11.10 -8.23 16.76
N ALA A 209 -11.10 -7.37 15.74
CA ALA A 209 -11.68 -6.02 15.83
C ALA A 209 -13.14 -6.07 16.30
N GLN A 210 -13.95 -6.92 15.65
CA GLN A 210 -15.35 -7.08 16.01
C GLN A 210 -15.53 -7.67 17.42
N ARG A 211 -14.88 -8.81 17.71
CA ARG A 211 -14.97 -9.48 19.02
C ARG A 211 -14.58 -8.53 20.15
N ASP A 212 -13.45 -7.84 20.02
CA ASP A 212 -12.93 -7.01 21.10
C ASP A 212 -13.76 -5.73 21.27
N SER A 213 -14.32 -5.18 20.18
CA SER A 213 -15.28 -4.07 20.26
C SER A 213 -16.53 -4.47 21.05
N GLU A 214 -17.11 -5.63 20.77
CA GLU A 214 -18.31 -6.14 21.44
C GLU A 214 -18.01 -6.58 22.88
N TRP A 215 -16.83 -7.15 23.10
CA TRP A 215 -16.44 -7.66 24.41
C TRP A 215 -16.17 -6.52 25.40
N MET A 216 -15.52 -5.43 24.98
CA MET A 216 -15.18 -4.30 25.86
C MET A 216 -16.27 -3.20 25.89
N ALA A 217 -17.16 -3.12 24.90
CA ALA A 217 -18.19 -2.09 24.80
C ALA A 217 -18.99 -1.84 26.09
N PRO A 218 -19.50 -2.86 26.82
CA PRO A 218 -20.30 -2.62 28.02
C PRO A 218 -19.57 -1.85 29.14
N ILE A 219 -18.24 -1.90 29.18
CA ILE A 219 -17.43 -1.13 30.15
C ILE A 219 -17.43 0.36 29.78
N PHE A 220 -17.32 0.67 28.49
CA PHE A 220 -17.32 2.05 27.98
C PHE A 220 -18.72 2.66 27.98
N GLU A 221 -19.72 1.89 27.54
CA GLU A 221 -21.14 2.31 27.50
C GLU A 221 -21.69 2.59 28.89
N PHE A 222 -21.22 1.87 29.91
CA PHE A 222 -21.58 2.17 31.30
C PHE A 222 -21.23 3.61 31.68
N HIS A 223 -20.13 4.14 31.13
CA HIS A 223 -19.66 5.52 31.34
C HIS A 223 -20.11 6.50 30.24
N GLY A 224 -21.09 6.12 29.42
CA GLY A 224 -21.64 6.98 28.37
C GLY A 224 -20.68 7.25 27.21
N LEU A 225 -19.69 6.39 27.00
CA LEU A 225 -18.83 6.40 25.81
C LEU A 225 -19.37 5.43 24.76
N THR A 226 -19.27 5.82 23.51
CA THR A 226 -19.73 5.05 22.35
C THR A 226 -18.59 4.26 21.73
N VAL A 227 -18.86 3.02 21.33
CA VAL A 227 -17.87 2.11 20.73
C VAL A 227 -18.46 1.46 19.49
N ASP A 228 -17.71 1.43 18.40
CA ASP A 228 -18.10 0.67 17.21
C ASP A 228 -16.90 0.11 16.44
N CYS A 229 -17.15 -0.76 15.45
CA CYS A 229 -16.16 -1.41 14.62
C CYS A 229 -16.43 -1.13 13.14
N ILE A 230 -15.42 -0.60 12.44
CA ILE A 230 -15.55 -0.19 11.03
C ILE A 230 -15.70 -1.38 10.08
N ASP A 231 -15.10 -2.53 10.42
CA ASP A 231 -15.15 -3.76 9.63
C ASP A 231 -16.58 -4.36 9.53
N LYS A 232 -17.53 -3.90 10.36
CA LYS A 232 -18.95 -4.29 10.27
C LYS A 232 -19.66 -3.67 9.05
N TYR A 233 -19.11 -2.60 8.49
CA TYR A 233 -19.78 -1.79 7.49
C TYR A 233 -18.98 -1.74 6.19
N LYS A 234 -19.72 -1.64 5.07
CA LYS A 234 -19.12 -1.35 3.77
C LYS A 234 -18.46 0.03 3.80
N ALA A 235 -17.33 0.16 3.12
CA ALA A 235 -16.62 1.42 2.88
C ALA A 235 -17.54 2.58 2.43
N HIS A 236 -17.32 3.78 2.98
CA HIS A 236 -18.09 5.01 2.73
C HIS A 236 -19.61 4.91 2.93
N SER A 237 -20.11 3.85 3.58
CA SER A 237 -21.51 3.77 3.98
C SER A 237 -21.82 4.72 5.14
N ALA A 238 -23.11 5.03 5.34
CA ALA A 238 -23.54 5.82 6.49
C ALA A 238 -23.16 5.15 7.83
N GLY A 239 -23.21 3.82 7.90
CA GLY A 239 -22.75 3.06 9.08
C GLY A 239 -21.26 3.22 9.33
N ARG A 240 -20.42 3.19 8.27
CA ARG A 240 -18.99 3.46 8.36
C ARG A 240 -18.69 4.84 8.95
N ARG A 241 -19.41 5.87 8.49
CA ARG A 241 -19.32 7.24 9.04
C ARG A 241 -19.75 7.30 10.50
N ALA A 242 -20.81 6.58 10.89
CA ALA A 242 -21.26 6.54 12.28
C ALA A 242 -20.22 5.87 13.18
N ALA A 243 -19.57 4.79 12.71
CA ALA A 243 -18.55 4.08 13.47
C ALA A 243 -17.31 4.94 13.79
N TYR A 244 -16.88 5.80 12.85
CA TYR A 244 -15.80 6.78 13.09
C TYR A 244 -16.22 7.93 14.02
N ARG A 245 -17.52 8.23 14.14
CA ARG A 245 -18.04 9.24 15.08
C ARG A 245 -18.17 8.73 16.51
N ALA A 246 -18.04 7.42 16.73
CA ALA A 246 -17.98 6.86 18.07
C ALA A 246 -16.76 7.39 18.83
N ASP A 247 -16.79 7.40 20.16
CA ASP A 247 -15.64 7.82 20.98
C ASP A 247 -14.45 6.86 20.77
N ILE A 248 -14.75 5.57 20.61
CA ILE A 248 -13.75 4.52 20.35
C ILE A 248 -14.14 3.72 19.10
N THR A 249 -13.20 3.62 18.16
CA THR A 249 -13.41 2.95 16.88
C THR A 249 -12.41 1.81 16.73
N TYR A 250 -12.91 0.57 16.65
CA TYR A 250 -12.11 -0.61 16.34
C TYR A 250 -12.03 -0.84 14.83
N GLY A 251 -10.90 -1.37 14.37
CA GLY A 251 -10.74 -1.76 12.99
C GLY A 251 -9.43 -2.47 12.68
N THR A 252 -9.24 -2.85 11.42
CA THR A 252 -7.95 -3.32 10.91
C THR A 252 -7.13 -2.18 10.28
N ASN A 253 -5.81 -2.33 10.30
CA ASN A 253 -4.88 -1.34 9.72
C ASN A 253 -5.18 -1.06 8.24
N ASN A 254 -5.53 -2.09 7.47
CA ASN A 254 -5.87 -1.97 6.05
C ASN A 254 -7.11 -1.10 5.87
N GLU A 255 -8.17 -1.36 6.64
CA GLU A 255 -9.42 -0.60 6.57
C GLU A 255 -9.23 0.87 6.94
N PHE A 256 -8.49 1.15 8.01
CA PHE A 256 -8.12 2.51 8.40
C PHE A 256 -7.31 3.24 7.31
N GLY A 257 -6.27 2.60 6.78
CA GLY A 257 -5.43 3.23 5.76
C GLY A 257 -6.13 3.40 4.41
N PHE A 258 -7.01 2.46 4.00
CA PHE A 258 -7.79 2.60 2.77
C PHE A 258 -8.88 3.67 2.89
N ASP A 259 -9.54 3.80 4.04
CA ASP A 259 -10.49 4.90 4.25
C ASP A 259 -9.78 6.26 4.20
N TYR A 260 -8.58 6.38 4.78
CA TYR A 260 -7.75 7.57 4.64
C TYR A 260 -7.42 7.88 3.17
N LEU A 261 -6.97 6.89 2.39
CA LEU A 261 -6.68 7.07 0.98
C LEU A 261 -7.94 7.47 0.18
N ARG A 262 -9.10 6.90 0.52
CA ARG A 262 -10.35 7.19 -0.18
C ARG A 262 -10.88 8.59 0.13
N ASP A 263 -10.83 9.01 1.39
CA ASP A 263 -11.17 10.37 1.83
C ASP A 263 -10.33 11.43 1.09
N ASN A 264 -9.05 11.15 0.90
CA ASN A 264 -8.13 12.11 0.27
C ASN A 264 -8.05 12.03 -1.27
N SER A 265 -8.68 11.04 -1.91
CA SER A 265 -8.49 10.82 -3.37
C SER A 265 -9.78 10.80 -4.19
N PHE A 266 -10.94 10.53 -3.58
CA PHE A 266 -12.19 10.34 -4.34
C PHE A 266 -13.39 11.13 -3.80
N VAL A 267 -13.30 11.66 -2.58
CA VAL A 267 -14.39 12.45 -1.96
C VAL A 267 -14.49 13.82 -2.64
N VAL A 268 -15.71 14.24 -2.98
CA VAL A 268 -15.95 15.54 -3.66
C VAL A 268 -16.72 16.54 -2.78
N GLU A 269 -17.30 16.07 -1.68
CA GLU A 269 -18.07 16.87 -0.72
C GLU A 269 -17.61 16.52 0.70
N ALA A 270 -17.53 17.51 1.60
CA ALA A 270 -17.07 17.29 2.97
C ALA A 270 -17.96 16.30 3.76
N ASP A 271 -19.26 16.17 3.44
CA ASP A 271 -20.19 15.25 4.10
C ASP A 271 -19.92 13.76 3.79
N GLN A 272 -19.14 13.48 2.74
CA GLN A 272 -18.76 12.13 2.32
C GLN A 272 -17.55 11.58 3.09
N LEU A 273 -16.79 12.46 3.77
CA LEU A 273 -15.65 12.06 4.59
C LEU A 273 -16.09 11.06 5.67
N VAL A 274 -15.31 9.99 5.83
CA VAL A 274 -15.59 8.97 6.85
C VAL A 274 -14.73 9.16 8.09
N GLN A 275 -13.46 9.50 7.93
CA GLN A 275 -12.55 9.69 9.05
C GLN A 275 -12.66 11.09 9.65
N ARG A 276 -12.14 11.20 10.87
CA ARG A 276 -11.90 12.44 11.60
C ARG A 276 -10.39 12.63 11.78
N ALA A 277 -9.99 13.71 12.42
CA ALA A 277 -8.59 13.96 12.79
C ALA A 277 -7.98 12.77 13.56
N HIS A 278 -6.72 12.47 13.28
CA HIS A 278 -6.01 11.33 13.86
C HIS A 278 -5.46 11.69 15.25
N HIS A 279 -6.27 11.47 16.29
CA HIS A 279 -5.91 11.87 17.65
C HIS A 279 -5.08 10.81 18.40
N TYR A 280 -5.69 9.68 18.75
CA TYR A 280 -5.01 8.60 19.48
C TYR A 280 -5.23 7.23 18.83
N ALA A 281 -4.15 6.45 18.66
CA ALA A 281 -4.23 5.06 18.21
C ALA A 281 -3.51 4.10 19.15
N ILE A 282 -4.17 2.98 19.48
CA ILE A 282 -3.53 1.81 20.07
C ILE A 282 -3.48 0.70 19.03
N VAL A 283 -2.27 0.26 18.69
CA VAL A 283 -2.04 -0.86 17.80
C VAL A 283 -1.84 -2.14 18.61
N ASP A 284 -2.82 -3.05 18.57
CA ASP A 284 -2.64 -4.40 19.09
C ASP A 284 -1.74 -5.22 18.17
N GLU A 285 -0.90 -6.05 18.78
CA GLU A 285 0.11 -6.83 18.09
C GLU A 285 0.98 -5.95 17.15
N VAL A 286 1.44 -4.82 17.71
CA VAL A 286 2.13 -3.73 17.02
C VAL A 286 3.32 -4.18 16.18
N ASP A 287 4.01 -5.24 16.60
CA ASP A 287 5.12 -5.83 15.87
C ASP A 287 4.71 -6.46 14.54
N SER A 288 3.49 -6.96 14.40
CA SER A 288 3.06 -7.42 13.09
C SER A 288 2.47 -6.33 12.23
N VAL A 289 1.77 -5.38 12.81
CA VAL A 289 1.19 -4.28 12.02
C VAL A 289 2.31 -3.36 11.51
N LEU A 290 3.18 -2.88 12.41
CA LEU A 290 4.17 -1.85 12.12
C LEU A 290 5.52 -2.38 11.61
N ILE A 291 5.78 -3.69 11.68
CA ILE A 291 7.02 -4.31 11.18
C ILE A 291 6.73 -5.35 10.08
N ASP A 292 5.87 -6.34 10.35
CA ASP A 292 5.60 -7.41 9.37
C ASP A 292 4.81 -6.93 8.16
N GLU A 293 3.68 -6.27 8.38
CA GLU A 293 2.78 -5.80 7.32
C GLU A 293 3.28 -4.52 6.67
N ALA A 294 4.07 -3.73 7.39
CA ALA A 294 4.71 -2.50 6.92
C ALA A 294 5.75 -2.71 5.80
N ARG A 295 5.93 -3.95 5.32
CA ARG A 295 6.70 -4.30 4.12
C ARG A 295 6.02 -3.88 2.82
N THR A 296 4.68 -3.79 2.80
CA THR A 296 3.94 -3.43 1.59
C THR A 296 3.13 -2.16 1.84
N PRO A 297 3.20 -1.16 0.93
CA PRO A 297 2.35 0.02 1.05
C PRO A 297 0.90 -0.34 0.72
N LEU A 298 -0.03 0.47 1.21
CA LEU A 298 -1.43 0.43 0.85
C LEU A 298 -1.60 1.17 -0.47
N ILE A 299 -2.16 0.51 -1.48
CA ILE A 299 -2.30 1.06 -2.83
C ILE A 299 -3.75 0.90 -3.31
N ILE A 300 -4.34 2.01 -3.77
CA ILE A 300 -5.57 2.00 -4.56
C ILE A 300 -5.16 2.12 -6.03
N SER A 301 -5.50 1.09 -6.81
CA SER A 301 -5.23 1.06 -8.25
C SER A 301 -6.53 0.97 -9.03
N GLY A 302 -6.54 1.52 -10.24
CA GLY A 302 -7.69 1.38 -11.15
C GLY A 302 -7.24 1.37 -12.60
N PRO A 303 -8.15 1.07 -13.54
CA PRO A 303 -7.81 0.82 -14.93
C PRO A 303 -7.29 2.09 -15.61
N VAL A 304 -6.20 1.95 -16.38
CA VAL A 304 -5.67 2.99 -17.25
C VAL A 304 -6.69 3.24 -18.37
N PRO A 305 -7.15 4.48 -18.55
CA PRO A 305 -8.04 4.82 -19.64
C PRO A 305 -7.24 4.80 -20.95
N LYS A 306 -7.31 3.68 -21.68
CA LYS A 306 -6.57 3.29 -22.90
C LYS A 306 -5.30 2.47 -22.63
N SER A 307 -5.46 1.22 -22.22
CA SER A 307 -4.45 0.20 -22.50
C SER A 307 -4.85 -0.53 -23.77
N ASP A 308 -4.01 -0.55 -24.80
CA ASP A 308 -4.17 -1.44 -25.95
C ASP A 308 -3.87 -2.89 -25.50
N VAL A 309 -4.84 -3.50 -24.81
CA VAL A 309 -4.75 -4.83 -24.20
C VAL A 309 -4.49 -5.94 -25.23
N ASP A 310 -4.75 -5.67 -26.51
CA ASP A 310 -4.63 -6.65 -27.58
C ASP A 310 -3.17 -6.99 -27.96
N GLN A 311 -2.18 -6.15 -27.62
CA GLN A 311 -0.77 -6.39 -27.99
C GLN A 311 -0.20 -7.68 -27.36
N TYR A 312 -0.53 -7.99 -26.10
CA TYR A 312 -0.04 -9.22 -25.44
C TYR A 312 -0.57 -10.49 -26.12
N ARG A 313 -1.79 -10.45 -26.63
CA ARG A 313 -2.39 -11.58 -27.36
C ARG A 313 -1.76 -11.75 -28.73
N GLU A 314 -1.45 -10.65 -29.40
CA GLU A 314 -0.77 -10.64 -30.68
C GLU A 314 0.65 -11.24 -30.57
N PHE A 315 1.43 -10.85 -29.56
CA PHE A 315 2.83 -11.28 -29.45
C PHE A 315 3.05 -12.65 -28.79
N LYS A 316 2.08 -13.12 -28.01
CA LYS A 316 2.16 -14.42 -27.29
C LYS A 316 2.65 -15.58 -28.15
N PRO A 317 2.10 -15.86 -29.36
CA PRO A 317 2.51 -17.03 -30.14
C PRO A 317 3.96 -16.97 -30.58
N PHE A 318 4.52 -15.77 -30.78
CA PHE A 318 5.92 -15.58 -31.19
C PHE A 318 6.85 -15.83 -30.01
N VAL A 319 6.53 -15.25 -28.84
CA VAL A 319 7.31 -15.43 -27.60
C VAL A 319 7.30 -16.89 -27.15
N GLU A 320 6.15 -17.57 -27.22
CA GLU A 320 6.06 -18.99 -26.86
C GLU A 320 6.96 -19.87 -27.75
N ARG A 321 7.04 -19.57 -29.05
CA ARG A 321 7.96 -20.27 -29.97
C ARG A 321 9.42 -19.97 -29.65
N LEU A 322 9.75 -18.72 -29.32
CA LEU A 322 11.11 -18.31 -28.94
C LEU A 322 11.58 -19.06 -27.67
N VAL A 323 10.74 -19.09 -26.63
CA VAL A 323 11.05 -19.78 -25.36
C VAL A 323 11.22 -21.28 -25.58
N ARG A 324 10.36 -21.91 -26.39
CA ARG A 324 10.49 -23.34 -26.72
C ARG A 324 11.79 -23.65 -27.47
N ASP A 325 12.21 -22.77 -28.39
CA ASP A 325 13.47 -22.96 -29.12
C ASP A 325 14.69 -22.78 -28.20
N GLN A 326 14.64 -21.76 -27.32
CA GLN A 326 15.65 -21.55 -26.28
C GLN A 326 15.78 -22.76 -25.35
N GLN A 327 14.67 -23.34 -24.89
CA GLN A 327 14.68 -24.54 -24.05
C GLN A 327 15.35 -25.74 -24.74
N LYS A 328 15.18 -25.88 -26.07
CA LYS A 328 15.88 -26.90 -26.85
C LYS A 328 17.38 -26.64 -26.91
N LYS A 329 17.80 -25.39 -27.17
CA LYS A 329 19.22 -24.99 -27.14
C LYS A 329 19.85 -25.27 -25.77
N VAL A 330 19.19 -24.89 -24.69
CA VAL A 330 19.64 -25.14 -23.31
C VAL A 330 19.75 -26.64 -23.03
N ALA A 331 18.75 -27.44 -23.43
CA ALA A 331 18.82 -28.90 -23.26
C ALA A 331 20.00 -29.53 -24.03
N ALA A 332 20.35 -28.99 -25.20
CA ALA A 332 21.53 -29.42 -25.95
C ALA A 332 22.83 -29.06 -25.23
N TYR A 333 22.97 -27.84 -24.69
CA TYR A 333 24.14 -27.44 -23.89
C TYR A 333 24.31 -28.26 -22.62
N VAL A 334 23.21 -28.59 -21.94
CA VAL A 334 23.24 -29.46 -20.75
C VAL A 334 23.72 -30.87 -21.13
N SER A 335 23.23 -31.44 -22.23
CA SER A 335 23.66 -32.75 -22.70
C SER A 335 25.10 -32.77 -23.19
N ASP A 336 25.57 -31.69 -23.81
CA ASP A 336 26.96 -31.53 -24.24
C ASP A 336 27.90 -31.42 -23.03
N ALA A 337 27.51 -30.66 -22.01
CA ALA A 337 28.26 -30.57 -20.75
C ALA A 337 28.38 -31.93 -20.03
N GLU A 338 27.28 -32.69 -19.95
CA GLU A 338 27.26 -34.03 -19.35
C GLU A 338 28.26 -34.98 -20.04
N LYS A 339 28.24 -35.01 -21.38
CA LYS A 339 29.21 -35.81 -22.17
C LYS A 339 30.65 -35.38 -21.94
N LYS A 340 30.93 -34.07 -21.91
CA LYS A 340 32.27 -33.53 -21.69
C LYS A 340 32.79 -33.81 -20.29
N LEU A 341 31.93 -33.79 -19.27
CA LEU A 341 32.29 -34.18 -17.90
C LEU A 341 32.63 -35.68 -17.82
N GLU A 342 31.81 -36.55 -18.42
CA GLU A 342 32.09 -38.00 -18.48
C GLU A 342 33.41 -38.32 -19.21
N GLU A 343 33.70 -37.62 -20.31
CA GLU A 343 34.95 -37.78 -21.06
C GLU A 343 36.16 -37.23 -20.28
N ALA A 344 36.01 -36.11 -19.57
CA ALA A 344 37.05 -35.56 -18.71
C ALA A 344 37.42 -36.54 -17.58
N ASP A 345 36.43 -37.19 -16.96
CA ASP A 345 36.67 -38.18 -15.91
C ASP A 345 37.42 -39.41 -16.44
N LYS A 346 37.09 -39.87 -17.66
CA LYS A 346 37.82 -40.96 -18.35
C LYS A 346 39.27 -40.58 -18.64
N LEU A 347 39.53 -39.34 -19.08
CA LEU A 347 40.88 -38.85 -19.38
C LEU A 347 41.72 -38.62 -18.13
N GLU A 348 41.10 -38.19 -17.03
CA GLU A 348 41.77 -38.07 -15.74
C GLU A 348 42.16 -39.44 -15.18
N ALA A 349 41.27 -40.44 -15.27
CA ALA A 349 41.58 -41.83 -14.92
C ALA A 349 42.72 -42.42 -15.77
N ALA A 350 42.88 -41.95 -17.01
CA ALA A 350 43.99 -42.30 -17.91
C ALA A 350 45.28 -41.47 -17.69
N GLY A 351 45.32 -40.61 -16.66
CA GLY A 351 46.50 -39.79 -16.32
C GLY A 351 46.71 -38.54 -17.18
N LYS A 352 45.78 -38.22 -18.09
CA LYS A 352 45.88 -37.07 -19.01
C LYS A 352 45.23 -35.80 -18.45
N LYS A 353 45.77 -35.32 -17.31
CA LYS A 353 45.19 -34.20 -16.54
C LYS A 353 44.98 -32.90 -17.33
N LYS A 354 45.86 -32.58 -18.29
CA LYS A 354 45.77 -31.33 -19.08
C LYS A 354 44.59 -31.34 -20.05
N GLU A 355 44.35 -32.47 -20.71
CA GLU A 355 43.22 -32.68 -21.63
C GLU A 355 41.89 -32.74 -20.86
N ALA A 356 41.88 -33.42 -19.70
CA ALA A 356 40.71 -33.47 -18.81
C ALA A 356 40.29 -32.08 -18.29
N ASN A 357 41.25 -31.23 -17.93
CA ASN A 357 40.96 -29.87 -17.46
C ASN A 357 40.41 -28.96 -18.56
N ALA A 358 40.89 -29.09 -19.81
CA ALA A 358 40.36 -28.32 -20.94
C ALA A 358 38.89 -28.66 -21.22
N LEU A 359 38.54 -29.95 -21.22
CA LEU A 359 37.16 -30.40 -21.39
C LEU A 359 36.24 -29.95 -20.24
N ARG A 360 36.75 -29.90 -19.01
CA ARG A 360 36.01 -29.33 -17.86
C ARG A 360 35.75 -27.85 -18.04
N GLU A 361 36.69 -27.06 -18.56
CA GLU A 361 36.46 -25.64 -18.83
C GLU A 361 35.39 -25.43 -19.92
N GLU A 362 35.39 -26.24 -20.97
CA GLU A 362 34.35 -26.22 -22.01
C GLU A 362 32.97 -26.66 -21.49
N ALA A 363 32.94 -27.66 -20.61
CA ALA A 363 31.72 -28.09 -19.92
C ALA A 363 31.19 -26.95 -19.03
N GLY A 364 32.08 -26.23 -18.34
CA GLY A 364 31.74 -25.07 -17.52
C GLY A 364 31.11 -23.94 -18.31
N LEU A 365 31.63 -23.64 -19.51
CA LEU A 365 31.04 -22.65 -20.41
C LEU A 365 29.65 -23.08 -20.88
N SER A 366 29.47 -24.35 -21.21
CA SER A 366 28.17 -24.89 -21.65
C SER A 366 27.13 -24.87 -20.52
N LEU A 367 27.55 -25.15 -19.28
CA LEU A 367 26.71 -25.05 -18.09
C LEU A 367 26.37 -23.60 -17.74
N TYR A 368 27.32 -22.68 -17.90
CA TYR A 368 27.07 -21.25 -17.68
C TYR A 368 26.11 -20.66 -18.73
N ARG A 369 26.25 -21.05 -20.00
CA ARG A 369 25.26 -20.75 -21.06
C ARG A 369 23.88 -21.32 -20.74
N ALA A 370 23.81 -22.56 -20.24
CA ALA A 370 22.55 -23.17 -19.83
C ALA A 370 21.91 -22.41 -18.64
N GLN A 371 22.73 -21.96 -17.68
CA GLN A 371 22.28 -21.17 -16.54
C GLN A 371 21.73 -19.80 -16.96
N ARG A 372 22.41 -19.08 -17.86
CA ARG A 372 21.92 -17.79 -18.37
C ARG A 372 20.75 -17.94 -19.35
N GLY A 373 20.67 -19.05 -20.10
CA GLY A 373 19.63 -19.26 -21.10
C GLY A 373 18.29 -19.71 -20.53
N PHE A 374 18.29 -20.66 -19.59
CA PHE A 374 17.09 -21.12 -18.88
C PHE A 374 17.49 -21.88 -17.59
N PRO A 375 17.70 -21.18 -16.46
CA PRO A 375 18.28 -21.76 -15.24
C PRO A 375 17.38 -22.84 -14.60
N ARG A 376 16.07 -22.76 -14.81
CA ARG A 376 15.07 -23.68 -14.26
C ARG A 376 15.01 -25.06 -14.97
N ASN A 377 15.96 -25.36 -15.87
CA ASN A 377 16.00 -26.67 -16.53
C ASN A 377 16.25 -27.80 -15.50
N LYS A 378 15.33 -28.78 -15.42
CA LYS A 378 15.40 -29.89 -14.44
C LYS A 378 16.72 -30.69 -14.50
N LYS A 379 17.28 -30.88 -15.71
CA LYS A 379 18.57 -31.60 -15.87
C LYS A 379 19.75 -30.75 -15.38
N LEU A 380 19.73 -29.45 -15.64
CA LEU A 380 20.75 -28.51 -15.15
C LEU A 380 20.74 -28.47 -13.61
N ILE A 381 19.56 -28.35 -12.99
CA ILE A 381 19.42 -28.34 -11.52
C ILE A 381 20.01 -29.62 -10.91
N LYS A 382 19.74 -30.78 -11.53
CA LYS A 382 20.29 -32.06 -11.07
C LYS A 382 21.83 -32.08 -11.17
N LEU A 383 22.39 -31.65 -12.29
CA LEU A 383 23.85 -31.57 -12.50
C LEU A 383 24.53 -30.58 -11.54
N LYS A 384 23.88 -29.46 -11.20
CA LYS A 384 24.42 -28.51 -10.22
C LYS A 384 24.53 -29.10 -8.80
N GLY A 385 23.73 -30.12 -8.48
CA GLY A 385 23.83 -30.87 -7.23
C GLY A 385 25.00 -31.84 -7.16
N GLU A 386 25.71 -32.08 -8.27
CA GLU A 386 26.87 -32.96 -8.29
C GLU A 386 28.14 -32.25 -7.76
N PRO A 387 29.03 -32.96 -7.03
CA PRO A 387 30.21 -32.36 -6.42
C PRO A 387 31.14 -31.68 -7.45
N GLY A 388 31.34 -30.37 -7.31
CA GLY A 388 32.32 -29.60 -8.10
C GLY A 388 31.76 -28.92 -9.36
N VAL A 389 30.55 -29.27 -9.82
CA VAL A 389 29.90 -28.66 -11.00
C VAL A 389 29.56 -27.19 -10.76
N GLU A 390 29.08 -26.84 -9.56
CA GLU A 390 28.79 -25.44 -9.22
C GLU A 390 30.05 -24.57 -9.16
N MET A 391 31.17 -25.11 -8.67
CA MET A 391 32.46 -24.40 -8.68
C MET A 391 32.96 -24.14 -10.10
N LEU A 392 32.73 -25.08 -11.01
CA LEU A 392 33.09 -24.96 -12.42
C LEU A 392 32.34 -23.78 -13.07
N ILE A 393 31.03 -23.67 -12.81
CA ILE A 393 30.20 -22.57 -13.30
C ILE A 393 30.69 -21.23 -12.74
N ARG A 394 30.92 -21.13 -11.43
CA ARG A 394 31.42 -19.91 -10.79
C ARG A 394 32.81 -19.49 -11.29
N LYS A 395 33.67 -20.46 -11.60
CA LYS A 395 35.00 -20.20 -12.18
C LYS A 395 34.88 -19.57 -13.56
N VAL A 396 33.98 -20.08 -14.40
CA VAL A 396 33.73 -19.52 -15.73
C VAL A 396 33.03 -18.15 -15.65
N GLU A 397 32.05 -18.00 -14.76
CA GLU A 397 31.39 -16.72 -14.45
C GLU A 397 32.41 -15.64 -14.07
N ALA A 398 33.33 -15.95 -13.14
CA ALA A 398 34.38 -15.01 -12.73
C ALA A 398 35.33 -14.61 -13.88
N VAL A 399 35.59 -15.53 -14.81
CA VAL A 399 36.42 -15.27 -16.00
C VAL A 399 35.67 -14.42 -17.04
N CYS A 400 34.36 -14.62 -17.20
CA CYS A 400 33.54 -13.82 -18.09
C CYS A 400 33.30 -12.39 -17.56
N LEU A 401 33.20 -12.24 -16.24
CA LEU A 401 33.05 -10.95 -15.56
C LEU A 401 34.37 -10.18 -15.37
N ALA A 402 35.52 -10.85 -15.54
CA ALA A 402 36.82 -10.20 -15.56
C ALA A 402 36.90 -9.16 -16.69
N ASP A 403 37.73 -8.12 -16.51
CA ASP A 403 37.93 -7.03 -17.47
C ASP A 403 36.63 -6.30 -17.89
N SER A 404 35.74 -6.05 -16.93
CA SER A 404 34.46 -5.34 -17.13
C SER A 404 33.49 -6.04 -18.08
N GLY A 405 33.48 -7.39 -18.09
CA GLY A 405 32.48 -8.16 -18.84
C GLY A 405 32.73 -8.27 -20.35
N LYS A 406 33.94 -7.97 -20.85
CA LYS A 406 34.28 -8.05 -22.29
C LYS A 406 34.03 -9.42 -22.92
N ARG A 407 34.02 -10.49 -22.12
CA ARG A 407 33.82 -11.88 -22.56
C ARG A 407 32.38 -12.37 -22.38
N MET A 408 31.46 -11.52 -21.91
CA MET A 408 30.03 -11.84 -21.81
C MET A 408 29.37 -12.18 -23.16
N PRO A 409 29.72 -11.52 -24.30
CA PRO A 409 29.18 -11.90 -25.59
C PRO A 409 29.46 -13.36 -25.98
N GLU A 410 30.58 -13.96 -25.53
CA GLU A 410 30.89 -15.38 -25.76
C GLU A 410 29.81 -16.33 -25.17
N VAL A 411 29.09 -15.87 -24.15
CA VAL A 411 28.06 -16.63 -23.44
C VAL A 411 26.67 -16.31 -23.98
N ASP A 412 26.40 -15.04 -24.24
CA ASP A 412 25.05 -14.54 -24.53
C ASP A 412 24.69 -14.57 -26.01
N GLU A 413 25.63 -14.32 -26.94
CA GLU A 413 25.39 -14.28 -28.39
C GLU A 413 24.73 -15.56 -28.97
N PRO A 414 25.05 -16.79 -28.51
CA PRO A 414 24.40 -18.02 -28.98
C PRO A 414 22.96 -18.23 -28.49
N LEU A 415 22.55 -17.49 -27.46
CA LEU A 415 21.24 -17.57 -26.83
C LEU A 415 20.26 -16.63 -27.54
N HIS A 416 18.96 -16.92 -27.49
CA HIS A 416 17.92 -16.00 -27.97
C HIS A 416 17.63 -14.89 -26.96
N PHE A 417 17.76 -15.18 -25.68
CA PHE A 417 17.71 -14.21 -24.59
C PHE A 417 18.64 -14.67 -23.48
N ALA A 418 19.18 -13.71 -22.73
CA ALA A 418 19.99 -13.93 -21.55
C ALA A 418 19.21 -13.51 -20.31
N LEU A 419 19.21 -14.37 -19.29
CA LEU A 419 18.53 -14.15 -18.02
C LEU A 419 19.55 -14.01 -16.90
N GLU A 420 19.41 -12.94 -16.12
CA GLU A 420 20.12 -12.75 -14.86
C GLU A 420 19.18 -12.98 -13.68
N GLU A 421 19.23 -14.19 -13.13
CA GLU A 421 18.29 -14.67 -12.10
C GLU A 421 18.30 -13.79 -10.84
N LYS A 422 19.46 -13.22 -10.44
CA LYS A 422 19.58 -12.39 -9.22
C LYS A 422 18.94 -11.02 -9.36
N LEU A 423 18.98 -10.44 -10.55
CA LEU A 423 18.42 -9.11 -10.84
C LEU A 423 17.03 -9.20 -11.47
N HIS A 424 16.54 -10.41 -11.75
CA HIS A 424 15.31 -10.66 -12.51
C HIS A 424 15.23 -9.90 -13.84
N GLN A 425 16.40 -9.68 -14.45
CA GLN A 425 16.56 -8.97 -15.72
C GLN A 425 16.67 -9.98 -16.87
N LEU A 426 16.02 -9.64 -17.98
CA LEU A 426 16.03 -10.42 -19.20
C LEU A 426 16.38 -9.49 -20.36
N GLU A 427 17.39 -9.88 -21.13
CA GLU A 427 17.82 -9.15 -22.32
C GLU A 427 17.63 -10.02 -23.56
N LEU A 428 16.97 -9.46 -24.57
CA LEU A 428 16.81 -10.10 -25.88
C LEU A 428 18.10 -9.89 -26.69
N THR A 429 18.68 -10.97 -27.21
CA THR A 429 19.90 -10.90 -28.03
C THR A 429 19.55 -10.57 -29.48
N ASP A 430 20.56 -10.30 -30.32
CA ASP A 430 20.36 -10.12 -31.77
C ASP A 430 19.71 -11.35 -32.41
N GLN A 431 20.11 -12.57 -32.02
CA GLN A 431 19.48 -13.81 -32.49
C GLN A 431 18.00 -13.88 -32.08
N GLY A 432 17.66 -13.43 -30.88
CA GLY A 432 16.29 -13.36 -30.41
C GLY A 432 15.45 -12.35 -31.21
N ARG A 433 15.99 -11.17 -31.47
CA ARG A 433 15.36 -10.12 -32.29
C ARG A 433 15.07 -10.61 -33.71
N GLU A 434 16.07 -11.20 -34.37
CA GLU A 434 15.90 -11.76 -35.72
C GLU A 434 14.88 -12.89 -35.76
N PHE A 435 14.84 -13.73 -34.72
CA PHE A 435 13.86 -14.82 -34.64
C PHE A 435 12.43 -14.28 -34.53
N VAL A 436 12.20 -13.28 -33.67
CA VAL A 436 10.89 -12.63 -33.52
C VAL A 436 10.49 -11.92 -34.81
N ALA A 437 11.40 -11.16 -35.43
CA ALA A 437 11.15 -10.46 -36.69
C ALA A 437 10.76 -11.41 -37.83
N ARG A 438 11.52 -12.53 -37.99
CA ARG A 438 11.22 -13.55 -39.00
C ARG A 438 9.86 -14.21 -38.79
N GLN A 439 9.46 -14.40 -37.54
CA GLN A 439 8.17 -15.01 -37.19
C GLN A 439 6.99 -14.03 -37.36
N ALA A 440 7.23 -12.74 -37.15
CA ALA A 440 6.25 -11.67 -37.34
C ALA A 440 6.08 -11.24 -38.82
N GLY A 441 7.00 -11.65 -39.71
CA GLY A 441 6.97 -11.26 -41.12
C GLY A 441 7.40 -9.80 -41.35
N THR A 442 8.18 -9.23 -40.44
CA THR A 442 8.67 -7.85 -40.44
C THR A 442 10.19 -7.81 -40.55
N ASP A 443 10.77 -6.72 -41.07
CA ASP A 443 12.22 -6.53 -41.08
C ASP A 443 12.82 -6.42 -39.66
N ALA A 444 14.09 -6.79 -39.49
CA ALA A 444 14.76 -6.74 -38.18
C ALA A 444 14.82 -5.31 -37.61
N ASP A 445 14.95 -4.31 -38.49
CA ASP A 445 14.96 -2.88 -38.15
C ASP A 445 13.60 -2.35 -37.66
N PHE A 446 12.53 -3.11 -37.86
CA PHE A 446 11.20 -2.80 -37.35
C PHE A 446 11.14 -2.85 -35.80
N TRP A 447 12.10 -3.53 -35.17
CA TRP A 447 12.19 -3.76 -33.73
C TRP A 447 13.29 -2.94 -33.04
N VAL A 448 13.94 -2.04 -33.78
CA VAL A 448 14.99 -1.16 -33.24
C VAL A 448 14.38 0.19 -32.88
N ILE A 449 14.65 0.65 -31.66
CA ILE A 449 14.25 1.98 -31.19
C ILE A 449 15.11 3.01 -31.93
N PRO A 450 14.52 3.97 -32.67
CA PRO A 450 15.28 5.01 -33.33
C PRO A 450 15.96 5.92 -32.29
N ASP A 451 17.18 6.36 -32.58
CA ASP A 451 17.87 7.37 -31.77
C ASP A 451 17.17 8.72 -31.99
N MET A 452 16.29 9.06 -31.05
CA MET A 452 15.51 10.30 -31.08
C MET A 452 16.41 11.53 -31.21
N GLY A 453 17.58 11.54 -30.58
CA GLY A 453 18.48 12.68 -30.62
C GLY A 453 19.10 12.88 -32.01
N ALA A 454 19.57 11.79 -32.62
CA ALA A 454 20.16 11.82 -33.95
C ALA A 454 19.12 12.16 -35.04
N GLU A 455 17.93 11.56 -34.96
CA GLU A 455 16.83 11.75 -35.91
C GLU A 455 16.19 13.14 -35.80
N ILE A 456 15.95 13.65 -34.58
CA ILE A 456 15.49 15.04 -34.37
C ILE A 456 16.52 16.02 -34.91
N ALA A 457 17.81 15.82 -34.61
CA ALA A 457 18.87 16.68 -35.12
C ALA A 457 18.98 16.63 -36.66
N GLN A 458 18.61 15.51 -37.30
CA GLN A 458 18.52 15.42 -38.75
C GLN A 458 17.30 16.20 -39.29
N ILE A 459 16.12 16.03 -38.68
CA ILE A 459 14.90 16.77 -39.04
C ILE A 459 15.12 18.29 -38.92
N GLU A 460 15.79 18.74 -37.87
CA GLU A 460 16.10 20.16 -37.65
C GLU A 460 17.12 20.70 -38.64
N ARG A 461 18.11 19.89 -39.05
CA ARG A 461 19.06 20.25 -40.12
C ARG A 461 18.36 20.40 -41.47
N GLU A 462 17.50 19.46 -41.84
CA GLU A 462 16.70 19.54 -43.08
C GLU A 462 15.79 20.79 -43.08
N ALA A 463 15.18 21.11 -41.94
CA ALA A 463 14.36 22.31 -41.79
C ALA A 463 15.20 23.59 -41.93
N ALA A 464 16.40 23.62 -41.38
CA ALA A 464 17.33 24.74 -41.50
C ALA A 464 17.81 24.96 -42.95
N GLU A 465 18.10 23.89 -43.68
CA GLU A 465 18.49 23.94 -45.10
C GLU A 465 17.34 24.46 -45.98
N LYS A 466 16.13 23.91 -45.83
CA LYS A 466 14.94 24.39 -46.55
C LYS A 466 14.61 25.85 -46.22
N LYS A 467 14.78 26.26 -44.97
CA LYS A 467 14.62 27.66 -44.55
C LYS A 467 15.61 28.57 -45.27
N ALA A 468 16.87 28.15 -45.42
CA ALA A 468 17.87 28.92 -46.17
C ALA A 468 17.53 29.01 -47.67
N GLU A 469 17.08 27.92 -48.28
CA GLU A 469 16.65 27.88 -49.68
C GLU A 469 15.44 28.80 -49.94
N LEU A 470 14.42 28.78 -49.07
CA LEU A 470 13.25 29.65 -49.16
C LEU A 470 13.63 31.13 -49.08
N VAL A 471 14.52 31.48 -48.14
CA VAL A 471 15.02 32.84 -47.96
C VAL A 471 15.78 33.32 -49.20
N GLU A 472 16.63 32.48 -49.79
CA GLU A 472 17.39 32.85 -51.01
C GLU A 472 16.51 32.91 -52.26
N ALA A 473 15.56 31.98 -52.43
CA ALA A 473 14.61 32.00 -53.54
C ALA A 473 13.71 33.24 -53.54
N LEU A 474 13.24 33.68 -52.36
CA LEU A 474 12.43 34.89 -52.20
C LEU A 474 13.23 36.19 -52.37
N LYS A 475 14.53 36.20 -52.07
CA LYS A 475 15.44 37.31 -52.38
C LYS A 475 15.73 37.45 -53.88
N ALA A 476 15.82 36.32 -54.59
CA ALA A 476 16.08 36.30 -56.03
C ALA A 476 14.86 36.71 -56.89
N ASP A 477 13.65 36.63 -56.34
CA ASP A 477 12.42 37.00 -57.05
C ASP A 477 12.22 38.53 -57.09
N THR A 478 12.61 39.14 -58.21
CA THR A 478 12.51 40.59 -58.47
C THR A 478 11.09 41.08 -58.81
N SER A 479 10.09 40.18 -58.87
CA SER A 479 8.71 40.51 -59.28
C SER A 479 7.78 40.94 -58.13
N LEU A 480 8.19 40.76 -56.87
CA LEU A 480 7.39 41.02 -55.67
C LEU A 480 7.86 42.29 -54.93
N THR A 481 6.91 43.04 -54.34
CA THR A 481 7.21 44.16 -53.43
C THR A 481 7.68 43.65 -52.05
N ASP A 482 8.46 44.45 -51.32
CA ASP A 482 9.07 44.03 -50.05
C ASP A 482 8.06 43.57 -48.98
N GLU A 483 6.90 44.23 -48.88
CA GLU A 483 5.81 43.81 -47.99
C GLU A 483 5.21 42.44 -48.37
N LYS A 484 5.08 42.16 -49.68
CA LYS A 484 4.56 40.87 -50.17
C LYS A 484 5.59 39.75 -50.03
N ARG A 485 6.89 40.05 -50.17
CA ARG A 485 7.97 39.09 -49.87
C ARG A 485 7.95 38.67 -48.41
N LYS A 486 7.78 39.63 -47.49
CA LYS A 486 7.73 39.37 -46.05
C LYS A 486 6.52 38.50 -45.66
N SER A 487 5.32 38.86 -46.12
CA SER A 487 4.11 38.07 -45.84
C SER A 487 4.15 36.66 -46.44
N LYS A 488 4.75 36.49 -47.62
CA LYS A 488 4.93 35.16 -48.23
C LYS A 488 5.95 34.32 -47.47
N LEU A 489 7.07 34.93 -47.04
CA LEU A 489 8.08 34.27 -46.21
C LEU A 489 7.47 33.80 -44.88
N ASP A 490 6.67 34.63 -44.21
CA ASP A 490 6.03 34.26 -42.93
C ASP A 490 5.06 33.07 -43.10
N ASN A 491 4.28 33.04 -44.18
CA ASN A 491 3.40 31.91 -44.50
C ASN A 491 4.19 30.64 -44.82
N ASP A 492 5.23 30.72 -45.66
CA ASP A 492 6.05 29.59 -46.06
C ASP A 492 6.84 29.02 -44.86
N LEU A 493 7.32 29.89 -43.95
CA LEU A 493 7.94 29.49 -42.68
C LEU A 493 6.95 28.81 -41.73
N THR A 494 5.71 29.30 -41.66
CA THR A 494 4.66 28.69 -40.85
C THR A 494 4.33 27.28 -41.34
N VAL A 495 4.25 27.10 -42.67
CA VAL A 495 4.06 25.78 -43.29
C VAL A 495 5.24 24.85 -42.99
N LEU A 496 6.48 25.34 -43.16
CA LEU A 496 7.68 24.56 -42.87
C LEU A 496 7.79 24.14 -41.39
N ASN A 497 7.44 25.05 -40.46
CA ASN A 497 7.41 24.74 -39.03
C ASN A 497 6.35 23.68 -38.72
N ASN A 498 5.14 23.80 -39.28
CA ASN A 498 4.10 22.79 -39.11
C ASN A 498 4.50 21.42 -39.69
N GLU A 499 5.17 21.38 -40.86
CA GLU A 499 5.72 20.14 -41.42
C GLU A 499 6.82 19.53 -40.54
N THR A 500 7.66 20.37 -39.94
CA THR A 500 8.74 19.94 -39.05
C THR A 500 8.20 19.35 -37.76
N GLU A 501 7.22 20.03 -37.14
CA GLU A 501 6.52 19.56 -35.95
C GLU A 501 5.71 18.29 -36.23
N GLU A 502 5.09 18.16 -37.42
CA GLU A 502 4.41 16.93 -37.83
C GLU A 502 5.40 15.76 -37.99
N LYS A 503 6.57 15.98 -38.60
CA LYS A 503 7.64 14.97 -38.70
C LYS A 503 8.13 14.55 -37.31
N LYS A 504 8.37 15.51 -36.40
CA LYS A 504 8.74 15.24 -35.00
C LYS A 504 7.65 14.42 -34.32
N ARG A 505 6.38 14.80 -34.46
CA ARG A 505 5.23 14.08 -33.88
C ARG A 505 5.14 12.65 -34.42
N GLN A 506 5.32 12.44 -35.72
CA GLN A 506 5.33 11.10 -36.33
C GLN A 506 6.48 10.24 -35.80
N LEU A 507 7.66 10.84 -35.61
CA LEU A 507 8.80 10.16 -34.99
C LEU A 507 8.49 9.76 -33.54
N TYR A 508 7.93 10.66 -32.74
CA TYR A 508 7.48 10.37 -31.37
C TYR A 508 6.43 9.26 -31.32
N THR A 509 5.43 9.29 -32.21
CA THR A 509 4.42 8.21 -32.32
C THR A 509 5.07 6.88 -32.67
N THR A 510 5.99 6.87 -33.65
CA THR A 510 6.71 5.65 -34.06
C THR A 510 7.58 5.11 -32.93
N TYR A 511 8.25 5.99 -32.18
CA TYR A 511 9.03 5.64 -31.01
C TYR A 511 8.14 5.02 -29.92
N ALA A 512 7.02 5.66 -29.59
CA ALA A 512 6.08 5.18 -28.58
C ALA A 512 5.54 3.79 -28.94
N GLU A 513 5.07 3.60 -30.18
CA GLU A 513 4.58 2.30 -30.65
C GLU A 513 5.65 1.19 -30.58
N ARG A 514 6.90 1.49 -30.97
CA ARG A 514 7.99 0.50 -30.92
C ARG A 514 8.39 0.17 -29.48
N SER A 515 8.47 1.19 -28.62
CA SER A 515 8.79 1.02 -27.20
C SER A 515 7.76 0.14 -26.50
N GLU A 516 6.47 0.40 -26.71
CA GLU A 516 5.38 -0.40 -26.14
C GLU A 516 5.44 -1.88 -26.59
N ARG A 517 5.72 -2.15 -27.87
CA ARG A 517 5.84 -3.53 -28.38
C ARG A 517 7.02 -4.28 -27.76
N ILE A 518 8.19 -3.63 -27.67
CA ILE A 518 9.38 -4.21 -27.03
C ILE A 518 9.07 -4.51 -25.56
N HIS A 519 8.40 -3.59 -24.88
CA HIS A 519 7.96 -3.77 -23.51
C HIS A 519 7.05 -4.98 -23.36
N ALA A 520 6.02 -5.11 -24.19
CA ALA A 520 5.09 -6.25 -24.16
C ALA A 520 5.81 -7.59 -24.37
N VAL A 521 6.76 -7.65 -25.31
CA VAL A 521 7.58 -8.85 -25.58
C VAL A 521 8.47 -9.19 -24.37
N ASN A 522 9.12 -8.21 -23.76
CA ASN A 522 9.95 -8.41 -22.57
C ASN A 522 9.12 -8.92 -21.38
N GLN A 523 7.95 -8.34 -21.13
CA GLN A 523 7.07 -8.81 -20.05
C GLN A 523 6.54 -10.22 -20.29
N LEU A 524 6.19 -10.57 -21.54
CA LEU A 524 5.86 -11.95 -21.90
C LEU A 524 7.03 -12.90 -21.65
N LEU A 525 8.25 -12.53 -22.06
CA LEU A 525 9.43 -13.35 -21.83
C LEU A 525 9.70 -13.56 -20.33
N ARG A 526 9.60 -12.50 -19.52
CA ARG A 526 9.68 -12.61 -18.05
C ARG A 526 8.60 -13.55 -17.51
N GLY A 527 7.34 -13.38 -17.93
CA GLY A 527 6.22 -14.24 -17.53
C GLY A 527 6.44 -15.72 -17.88
N TYR A 528 7.06 -16.04 -19.02
CA TYR A 528 7.34 -17.43 -19.43
C TYR A 528 8.59 -18.03 -18.77
N THR A 529 9.54 -17.22 -18.32
CA THR A 529 10.86 -17.69 -17.85
C THR A 529 11.00 -17.66 -16.33
N LEU A 530 10.46 -16.64 -15.67
CA LEU A 530 10.62 -16.40 -14.23
C LEU A 530 9.41 -16.85 -13.40
N TYR A 531 8.21 -16.84 -13.96
CA TYR A 531 6.96 -17.08 -13.21
C TYR A 531 6.34 -18.43 -13.60
N GLU A 532 6.08 -19.29 -12.61
CA GLU A 532 5.44 -20.60 -12.76
C GLU A 532 4.09 -20.64 -12.04
N ILE A 533 3.14 -21.36 -12.65
CA ILE A 533 1.88 -21.69 -12.01
C ILE A 533 2.13 -22.60 -10.80
N ASP A 534 1.33 -22.40 -9.74
CA ASP A 534 1.38 -23.08 -8.44
C ASP A 534 2.62 -22.77 -7.57
N LYS A 535 3.44 -21.80 -7.98
CA LYS A 535 4.56 -21.29 -7.17
C LYS A 535 4.42 -19.79 -6.92
N GLU A 536 4.61 -18.98 -7.96
CA GLU A 536 4.52 -17.53 -7.85
C GLU A 536 3.08 -17.03 -8.04
N TYR A 537 2.24 -17.79 -8.77
CA TYR A 537 0.82 -17.49 -8.95
C TYR A 537 -0.02 -18.76 -9.16
N VAL A 538 -1.33 -18.65 -8.96
CA VAL A 538 -2.33 -19.68 -9.28
C VAL A 538 -3.41 -19.11 -10.21
N VAL A 539 -4.09 -19.98 -10.94
CA VAL A 539 -5.24 -19.59 -11.77
C VAL A 539 -6.52 -20.13 -11.14
N GLU A 540 -7.36 -19.25 -10.62
CA GLU A 540 -8.64 -19.59 -10.02
C GLU A 540 -9.76 -18.75 -10.64
N GLU A 541 -10.91 -19.36 -10.94
CA GLU A 541 -12.09 -18.69 -11.53
C GLU A 541 -11.78 -17.92 -12.83
N GLY A 542 -10.78 -18.38 -13.58
CA GLY A 542 -10.33 -17.69 -14.80
C GLY A 542 -9.64 -16.35 -14.52
N LYS A 543 -8.99 -16.19 -13.36
CA LYS A 543 -8.13 -15.05 -13.01
C LYS A 543 -6.79 -15.54 -12.47
N VAL A 544 -5.72 -14.79 -12.72
CA VAL A 544 -4.40 -15.01 -12.12
C VAL A 544 -4.40 -14.39 -10.71
N LYS A 545 -4.01 -15.16 -9.70
CA LYS A 545 -3.85 -14.68 -8.32
C LYS A 545 -2.42 -14.95 -7.86
N ILE A 546 -1.77 -13.95 -7.27
CA ILE A 546 -0.37 -14.07 -6.80
C ILE A 546 -0.34 -14.96 -5.57
N VAL A 547 0.69 -15.79 -5.46
CA VAL A 547 1.01 -16.55 -4.26
C VAL A 547 2.19 -15.89 -3.57
N ASP A 548 2.03 -15.59 -2.29
CA ASP A 548 3.12 -15.12 -1.46
C ASP A 548 4.17 -16.22 -1.31
N GLU A 549 5.42 -15.95 -1.71
CA GLU A 549 6.51 -16.94 -1.70
C GLU A 549 6.85 -17.46 -0.29
N HIS A 550 6.66 -16.64 0.74
CA HIS A 550 7.05 -16.97 2.11
C HIS A 550 5.93 -17.73 2.83
N THR A 551 4.68 -17.37 2.55
CA THR A 551 3.53 -17.92 3.27
C THR A 551 2.74 -18.95 2.47
N GLY A 552 2.96 -19.05 1.16
CA GLY A 552 2.18 -19.91 0.25
C GLY A 552 0.71 -19.48 0.12
N ARG A 553 0.37 -18.27 0.59
CA ARG A 553 -1.00 -17.76 0.59
C ARG A 553 -1.32 -17.10 -0.73
N VAL A 554 -2.53 -17.33 -1.22
CA VAL A 554 -3.07 -16.61 -2.36
C VAL A 554 -3.39 -15.18 -1.91
N LEU A 555 -2.63 -14.22 -2.43
CA LEU A 555 -2.80 -12.79 -2.19
C LEU A 555 -3.91 -12.28 -3.11
N GLY A 556 -5.13 -12.25 -2.58
CA GLY A 556 -6.32 -11.76 -3.28
C GLY A 556 -6.16 -10.33 -3.77
N GLY A 557 -6.39 -10.15 -5.08
CA GLY A 557 -6.47 -8.89 -5.81
C GLY A 557 -5.19 -8.04 -5.93
N ARG A 558 -4.04 -8.58 -5.48
CA ARG A 558 -2.73 -8.06 -5.88
C ARG A 558 -2.43 -8.42 -7.35
N ARG A 559 -1.72 -7.51 -8.03
CA ARG A 559 -1.25 -7.70 -9.42
C ARG A 559 0.24 -7.39 -9.52
N TYR A 560 0.88 -8.00 -10.51
CA TYR A 560 2.24 -7.63 -10.88
C TYR A 560 2.21 -6.31 -11.67
N SER A 561 3.11 -5.40 -11.33
CA SER A 561 3.23 -4.09 -11.98
C SER A 561 3.75 -4.19 -13.42
N ASP A 562 3.77 -3.05 -14.11
CA ASP A 562 4.52 -2.86 -15.36
C ASP A 562 4.13 -3.82 -16.50
N GLY A 563 2.83 -4.16 -16.59
CA GLY A 563 2.32 -5.03 -17.66
C GLY A 563 2.62 -6.52 -17.50
N LEU A 564 3.37 -6.92 -16.45
CA LEU A 564 3.73 -8.31 -16.20
C LEU A 564 2.51 -9.18 -15.87
N HIS A 565 1.55 -8.64 -15.11
CA HIS A 565 0.34 -9.40 -14.78
C HIS A 565 -0.49 -9.69 -16.03
N GLN A 566 -0.60 -8.71 -16.93
CA GLN A 566 -1.27 -8.83 -18.23
C GLN A 566 -0.56 -9.85 -19.11
N ALA A 567 0.78 -9.87 -19.08
CA ALA A 567 1.57 -10.88 -19.77
C ALA A 567 1.33 -12.30 -19.22
N ILE A 568 1.20 -12.47 -17.90
CA ILE A 568 0.89 -13.77 -17.27
C ILE A 568 -0.57 -14.19 -17.57
N GLU A 569 -1.53 -13.26 -17.50
CA GLU A 569 -2.91 -13.51 -17.92
C GLU A 569 -2.96 -13.96 -19.39
N ALA A 570 -2.22 -13.28 -20.28
CA ALA A 570 -2.10 -13.67 -21.67
C ALA A 570 -1.46 -15.06 -21.82
N LYS A 571 -0.35 -15.33 -21.12
CA LYS A 571 0.33 -16.64 -21.08
C LYS A 571 -0.63 -17.77 -20.73
N GLU A 572 -1.43 -17.60 -19.68
CA GLU A 572 -2.37 -18.63 -19.19
C GLU A 572 -3.71 -18.68 -19.96
N ASN A 573 -3.87 -17.90 -21.03
CA ASN A 573 -5.13 -17.76 -21.79
C ASN A 573 -6.31 -17.25 -20.95
N VAL A 574 -6.01 -16.44 -19.94
CA VAL A 574 -6.98 -15.73 -19.12
C VAL A 574 -7.43 -14.45 -19.84
N LYS A 575 -8.61 -13.91 -19.51
CA LYS A 575 -9.04 -12.61 -20.01
C LYS A 575 -8.08 -11.53 -19.49
N VAL A 576 -7.25 -11.02 -20.39
CA VAL A 576 -6.30 -9.94 -20.07
C VAL A 576 -7.09 -8.71 -19.65
N GLN A 577 -6.78 -8.21 -18.46
CA GLN A 577 -7.43 -7.05 -17.88
C GLN A 577 -6.67 -5.77 -18.27
N ALA A 578 -7.34 -4.62 -18.26
CA ALA A 578 -6.68 -3.35 -18.56
C ALA A 578 -5.49 -3.11 -17.62
N ALA A 579 -4.47 -2.37 -18.11
CA ALA A 579 -3.38 -1.89 -17.27
C ALA A 579 -3.98 -1.15 -16.06
N THR A 580 -3.35 -1.27 -14.89
CA THR A 580 -3.79 -0.58 -13.68
C THR A 580 -2.77 0.47 -13.31
N GLN A 581 -3.21 1.68 -13.00
CA GLN A 581 -2.37 2.75 -12.45
C GLN A 581 -2.67 2.98 -10.98
N THR A 582 -1.67 3.46 -10.25
CA THR A 582 -1.80 3.90 -8.86
C THR A 582 -2.57 5.22 -8.80
N TYR A 583 -3.69 5.25 -8.09
CA TYR A 583 -4.44 6.49 -7.81
C TYR A 583 -4.07 7.09 -6.47
N ALA A 584 -3.79 6.23 -5.49
CA ALA A 584 -3.44 6.65 -4.14
C ALA A 584 -2.55 5.59 -3.51
N THR A 585 -1.57 6.02 -2.74
CA THR A 585 -0.66 5.12 -2.02
C THR A 585 -0.22 5.76 -0.71
N ILE A 586 -0.08 4.96 0.35
CA ILE A 586 0.53 5.34 1.63
C ILE A 586 1.20 4.12 2.27
N THR A 587 2.36 4.31 2.87
CA THR A 587 2.95 3.26 3.73
C THR A 587 2.26 3.21 5.08
N ILE A 588 2.19 2.01 5.69
CA ILE A 588 1.66 1.84 7.05
C ILE A 588 2.43 2.75 8.04
N GLN A 589 3.75 2.87 7.83
CA GLN A 589 4.63 3.75 8.59
C GLN A 589 4.10 5.19 8.61
N ASN A 590 3.94 5.80 7.43
CA ASN A 590 3.54 7.19 7.33
C ASN A 590 2.07 7.40 7.71
N TYR A 591 1.19 6.42 7.52
CA TYR A 591 -0.18 6.50 8.03
C TYR A 591 -0.23 6.62 9.56
N PHE A 592 0.51 5.78 10.28
CA PHE A 592 0.50 5.83 11.75
C PHE A 592 1.25 7.05 12.33
N ARG A 593 2.14 7.68 11.55
CA ARG A 593 2.78 8.95 11.92
C ARG A 593 1.82 10.15 11.89
N LEU A 594 0.63 10.00 11.30
CA LEU A 594 -0.40 11.05 11.31
C LEU A 594 -1.08 11.24 12.67
N TYR A 595 -0.98 10.25 13.57
CA TYR A 595 -1.63 10.32 14.87
C TYR A 595 -0.85 11.22 15.83
N ALA A 596 -1.55 12.14 16.49
CA ALA A 596 -0.95 12.99 17.52
C ALA A 596 -0.30 12.17 18.64
N LYS A 597 -0.96 11.07 19.04
CA LYS A 597 -0.42 10.10 19.99
C LYS A 597 -0.61 8.67 19.46
N LEU A 598 0.48 7.91 19.42
CA LEU A 598 0.51 6.52 18.96
C LEU A 598 1.03 5.63 20.07
N ALA A 599 0.38 4.49 20.29
CA ALA A 599 0.81 3.49 21.25
C ALA A 599 0.65 2.08 20.67
N GLY A 600 1.33 1.11 21.25
CA GLY A 600 1.24 -0.27 20.80
C GLY A 600 1.40 -1.28 21.92
N MET A 601 0.82 -2.46 21.74
CA MET A 601 1.03 -3.57 22.67
C MET A 601 1.40 -4.83 21.90
N THR A 602 2.34 -5.60 22.43
CA THR A 602 2.71 -6.90 21.87
C THR A 602 3.40 -7.76 22.92
N GLY A 603 3.57 -9.05 22.64
CA GLY A 603 4.35 -9.95 23.49
C GLY A 603 5.84 -9.95 23.22
N THR A 604 6.29 -9.32 22.14
CA THR A 604 7.66 -9.46 21.63
C THR A 604 8.11 -8.21 20.84
N ALA A 605 8.37 -7.09 21.52
CA ALA A 605 8.81 -5.82 20.90
C ALA A 605 10.29 -5.51 21.11
N GLU A 606 10.92 -6.00 22.17
CA GLU A 606 12.29 -5.66 22.59
C GLU A 606 13.30 -5.89 21.46
N THR A 607 13.09 -6.93 20.65
CA THR A 607 13.96 -7.26 19.51
C THR A 607 13.98 -6.16 18.44
N GLU A 608 12.88 -5.42 18.28
CA GLU A 608 12.70 -4.38 17.27
C GLU A 608 12.61 -2.97 17.89
N ALA A 609 13.02 -2.80 19.15
CA ALA A 609 12.90 -1.53 19.86
C ALA A 609 13.62 -0.37 19.15
N GLU A 610 14.76 -0.65 18.51
CA GLU A 610 15.49 0.34 17.71
C GLU A 610 14.71 0.78 16.46
N GLU A 611 13.95 -0.13 15.84
CA GLU A 611 13.11 0.17 14.68
C GLU A 611 11.89 1.02 15.09
N PHE A 612 11.23 0.66 16.20
CA PHE A 612 10.11 1.43 16.75
C PHE A 612 10.49 2.87 17.10
N ASP A 613 11.63 3.07 17.77
CA ASP A 613 12.12 4.40 18.14
C ASP A 613 12.53 5.24 16.92
N LYS A 614 13.26 4.63 15.97
CA LYS A 614 13.75 5.37 14.80
C LYS A 614 12.63 5.80 13.85
N ILE A 615 11.70 4.90 13.56
CA ILE A 615 10.64 5.13 12.57
C ILE A 615 9.45 5.87 13.18
N TYR A 616 8.99 5.42 14.36
CA TYR A 616 7.71 5.86 14.93
C TYR A 616 7.87 6.72 16.19
N LYS A 617 9.09 6.92 16.70
CA LYS A 617 9.34 7.57 18.01
C LYS A 617 8.63 6.85 19.16
N LEU A 618 8.51 5.52 19.04
CA LEU A 618 7.85 4.68 20.02
C LEU A 618 8.89 3.91 20.86
N PRO A 619 9.18 4.33 22.10
CA PRO A 619 10.03 3.56 22.98
C PRO A 619 9.31 2.28 23.43
N VAL A 620 10.06 1.19 23.58
CA VAL A 620 9.54 -0.10 24.07
C VAL A 620 9.80 -0.23 25.57
N ILE A 621 8.75 -0.48 26.34
CA ILE A 621 8.81 -0.73 27.78
C ILE A 621 8.39 -2.18 28.05
N VAL A 622 9.28 -2.96 28.66
CA VAL A 622 9.02 -4.36 29.00
C VAL A 622 8.33 -4.44 30.35
N VAL A 623 7.04 -4.76 30.32
CA VAL A 623 6.19 -4.86 31.51
C VAL A 623 6.45 -6.21 32.19
N PRO A 624 6.63 -6.25 33.53
CA PRO A 624 6.81 -7.49 34.26
C PRO A 624 5.57 -8.40 34.17
N THR A 625 5.77 -9.71 34.25
CA THR A 625 4.66 -10.66 34.27
C THR A 625 3.99 -10.70 35.64
N ASN A 626 2.67 -10.88 35.69
CA ASN A 626 1.93 -11.02 36.95
C ASN A 626 2.45 -12.20 37.79
N LYS A 627 2.74 -13.31 37.11
CA LYS A 627 3.34 -14.52 37.70
C LYS A 627 4.64 -14.89 36.99
N PRO A 628 5.62 -15.47 37.70
CA PRO A 628 6.88 -15.87 37.07
C PRO A 628 6.65 -17.01 36.08
N VAL A 629 7.27 -16.92 34.90
CA VAL A 629 7.17 -17.97 33.88
C VAL A 629 8.07 -19.14 34.24
N ILE A 630 7.47 -20.33 34.36
CA ILE A 630 8.16 -21.59 34.72
C ILE A 630 8.28 -22.57 33.55
N ARG A 631 7.97 -22.12 32.32
CA ARG A 631 8.08 -22.93 31.10
C ARG A 631 9.51 -23.43 30.89
N ALA A 632 9.65 -24.71 30.54
CA ALA A 632 10.93 -25.31 30.19
C ALA A 632 11.22 -25.12 28.69
N ASP A 633 12.03 -24.12 28.36
CA ASP A 633 12.54 -23.93 27.00
C ASP A 633 13.79 -24.80 26.78
N ARG A 634 13.66 -25.83 25.94
CA ARG A 634 14.73 -26.80 25.63
C ARG A 634 15.60 -26.31 24.47
N GLU A 635 16.82 -26.84 24.40
CA GLU A 635 17.73 -26.62 23.26
C GLU A 635 17.17 -27.27 21.98
N ASP A 636 17.63 -26.77 20.84
CA ASP A 636 17.18 -27.20 19.51
C ASP A 636 17.75 -28.58 19.14
N TYR A 637 16.93 -29.41 18.50
CA TYR A 637 17.37 -30.64 17.87
C TYR A 637 17.69 -30.40 16.42
N VAL A 638 18.96 -30.58 16.04
CA VAL A 638 19.44 -30.35 14.68
C VAL A 638 19.72 -31.67 13.98
N TYR A 639 19.12 -31.86 12.81
CA TYR A 639 19.20 -33.05 11.98
C TYR A 639 19.89 -32.76 10.64
N LYS A 640 20.48 -33.80 10.03
CA LYS A 640 21.11 -33.67 8.71
C LYS A 640 20.08 -33.47 7.60
N THR A 641 18.97 -34.22 7.64
CA THR A 641 17.94 -34.23 6.57
C THR A 641 16.55 -33.84 7.10
N LYS A 642 15.69 -33.30 6.22
CA LYS A 642 14.29 -33.01 6.56
C LYS A 642 13.51 -34.28 6.95
N ARG A 643 13.88 -35.43 6.37
CA ARG A 643 13.22 -36.71 6.64
C ARG A 643 13.44 -37.16 8.09
N ALA A 644 14.69 -37.11 8.57
CA ALA A 644 15.03 -37.47 9.94
C ALA A 644 14.33 -36.54 10.95
N LYS A 645 14.33 -35.23 10.67
CA LYS A 645 13.61 -34.21 11.44
C LYS A 645 12.12 -34.54 11.59
N LEU A 646 11.42 -34.78 10.47
CA LEU A 646 9.97 -35.05 10.48
C LEU A 646 9.62 -36.32 11.25
N LYS A 647 10.43 -37.38 11.10
CA LYS A 647 10.25 -38.62 11.86
C LYS A 647 10.34 -38.36 13.36
N ALA A 648 11.34 -37.62 13.81
CA ALA A 648 11.52 -37.30 15.23
C ALA A 648 10.41 -36.40 15.80
N VAL A 649 9.90 -35.46 14.99
CA VAL A 649 8.74 -34.63 15.38
C VAL A 649 7.50 -35.52 15.59
N LEU A 650 7.22 -36.46 14.68
CA LEU A 650 6.08 -37.38 14.80
C LEU A 650 6.20 -38.29 16.02
N GLU A 651 7.38 -38.87 16.25
CA GLU A 651 7.65 -39.69 17.45
C GLU A 651 7.37 -38.91 18.74
N LYS A 652 7.73 -37.61 18.77
CA LYS A 652 7.49 -36.76 19.93
C LYS A 652 6.01 -36.38 20.10
N ILE A 653 5.29 -36.15 19.00
CA ILE A 653 3.84 -35.90 19.04
C ILE A 653 3.13 -37.12 19.63
N HIS A 654 3.48 -38.33 19.21
CA HIS A 654 2.94 -39.57 19.79
C HIS A 654 3.21 -39.68 21.27
N GLU A 655 4.45 -39.46 21.70
CA GLU A 655 4.82 -39.55 23.12
C GLU A 655 3.94 -38.63 24.00
N TYR A 656 3.67 -37.41 23.53
CA TYR A 656 2.82 -36.47 24.26
C TYR A 656 1.33 -36.84 24.17
N HIS A 657 0.86 -37.24 22.99
CA HIS A 657 -0.52 -37.64 22.77
C HIS A 657 -0.90 -38.87 23.62
N ASP A 658 -0.03 -39.88 23.68
CA ASP A 658 -0.21 -41.10 24.49
C ASP A 658 -0.23 -40.79 25.99
N LYS A 659 0.53 -39.77 26.43
CA LYS A 659 0.50 -39.25 27.81
C LYS A 659 -0.76 -38.41 28.09
N GLY A 660 -1.50 -38.01 27.05
CA GLY A 660 -2.64 -37.09 27.15
C GLY A 660 -2.24 -35.61 27.25
N GLN A 661 -0.97 -35.27 27.07
CA GLN A 661 -0.49 -33.89 27.10
C GLN A 661 -0.83 -33.17 25.78
N PRO A 662 -1.43 -31.97 25.80
CA PRO A 662 -1.74 -31.23 24.58
C PRO A 662 -0.47 -30.74 23.88
N VAL A 663 -0.50 -30.77 22.55
CA VAL A 663 0.63 -30.40 21.69
C VAL A 663 0.22 -29.36 20.65
N LEU A 664 0.98 -28.27 20.59
CA LEU A 664 0.93 -27.30 19.50
C LEU A 664 2.18 -27.42 18.64
N VAL A 665 1.99 -27.77 17.37
CA VAL A 665 3.05 -27.93 16.38
C VAL A 665 3.08 -26.69 15.49
N GLY A 666 4.15 -25.91 15.55
CA GLY A 666 4.34 -24.73 14.70
C GLY A 666 5.17 -25.05 13.46
N THR A 667 4.65 -24.73 12.28
CA THR A 667 5.35 -24.88 10.99
C THR A 667 5.58 -23.53 10.32
N ALA A 668 6.60 -23.39 9.48
CA ALA A 668 6.85 -22.15 8.74
C ALA A 668 6.00 -22.02 7.45
N SER A 669 5.54 -23.14 6.88
CA SER A 669 4.79 -23.14 5.61
C SER A 669 3.56 -24.05 5.65
N VAL A 670 2.57 -23.74 4.79
CA VAL A 670 1.35 -24.53 4.63
C VAL A 670 1.66 -25.92 4.08
N GLU A 671 2.65 -26.03 3.19
CA GLU A 671 3.12 -27.32 2.70
C GLU A 671 3.63 -28.23 3.83
N SER A 672 4.36 -27.65 4.79
CA SER A 672 4.87 -28.39 5.95
C SER A 672 3.74 -28.84 6.88
N SER A 673 2.75 -27.97 7.16
CA SER A 673 1.61 -28.34 8.01
C SER A 673 0.74 -29.43 7.37
N GLU A 674 0.47 -29.35 6.07
CA GLU A 674 -0.26 -30.37 5.31
C GLU A 674 0.51 -31.69 5.23
N THR A 675 1.85 -31.63 5.14
CA THR A 675 2.69 -32.84 5.14
C THR A 675 2.65 -33.54 6.49
N ILE A 676 2.80 -32.82 7.60
CA ILE A 676 2.68 -33.38 8.95
C ILE A 676 1.26 -33.91 9.17
N SER A 677 0.23 -33.19 8.73
CA SER A 677 -1.17 -33.64 8.82
C SER A 677 -1.39 -34.96 8.10
N ARG A 678 -0.88 -35.11 6.86
CA ARG A 678 -0.99 -36.38 6.10
C ARG A 678 -0.30 -37.54 6.82
N LEU A 679 0.85 -37.30 7.45
CA LEU A 679 1.58 -38.32 8.20
C LEU A 679 0.83 -38.73 9.48
N LEU A 680 0.34 -37.76 10.26
CA LEU A 680 -0.48 -38.05 11.45
C LEU A 680 -1.79 -38.75 11.11
N LYS A 681 -2.45 -38.41 9.99
CA LYS A 681 -3.66 -39.13 9.51
C LYS A 681 -3.36 -40.60 9.23
N ARG A 682 -2.19 -40.88 8.64
CA ARG A 682 -1.77 -42.26 8.35
C ARG A 682 -1.51 -43.07 9.63
N GLU A 683 -1.10 -42.41 10.69
CA GLU A 683 -0.81 -43.01 12.00
C GLU A 683 -2.01 -43.00 12.96
N GLY A 684 -3.15 -42.44 12.54
CA GLY A 684 -4.41 -42.47 13.28
C GLY A 684 -4.52 -41.45 14.42
N VAL A 685 -3.65 -40.42 14.47
CA VAL A 685 -3.69 -39.39 15.52
C VAL A 685 -4.70 -38.30 15.14
N PRO A 686 -5.75 -38.07 15.95
CA PRO A 686 -6.69 -36.95 15.73
C PRO A 686 -5.96 -35.62 15.90
N HIS A 687 -6.12 -34.71 14.92
CA HIS A 687 -5.49 -33.39 14.97
C HIS A 687 -6.27 -32.35 14.17
N HIS A 688 -6.02 -31.09 14.49
CA HIS A 688 -6.54 -29.93 13.76
C HIS A 688 -5.42 -29.15 13.08
N VAL A 689 -5.71 -28.54 11.93
CA VAL A 689 -4.75 -27.74 11.17
C VAL A 689 -5.27 -26.31 11.03
N LEU A 690 -4.43 -25.35 11.38
CA LEU A 690 -4.69 -23.92 11.27
C LEU A 690 -3.80 -23.34 10.16
N ASN A 691 -4.45 -22.80 9.13
CA ASN A 691 -3.78 -22.32 7.91
C ASN A 691 -3.97 -20.81 7.67
N ALA A 692 -4.50 -20.09 8.66
CA ALA A 692 -4.69 -18.64 8.67
C ALA A 692 -5.48 -18.11 7.45
N LYS A 693 -6.56 -18.81 7.10
CA LYS A 693 -7.50 -18.33 6.07
C LYS A 693 -8.50 -17.36 6.71
N ALA A 694 -8.65 -16.17 6.15
CA ALA A 694 -9.55 -15.13 6.68
C ALA A 694 -11.00 -15.63 6.85
N SER A 695 -11.51 -16.39 5.89
CA SER A 695 -12.84 -17.01 5.94
C SER A 695 -13.02 -18.06 7.05
N ARG A 696 -11.94 -18.47 7.71
CA ARG A 696 -11.93 -19.45 8.79
C ARG A 696 -11.46 -18.88 10.13
N ALA A 697 -11.22 -17.57 10.23
CA ALA A 697 -10.66 -16.97 11.45
C ALA A 697 -11.49 -17.29 12.71
N ALA A 698 -12.81 -17.23 12.63
CA ALA A 698 -13.70 -17.61 13.73
C ALA A 698 -13.54 -19.10 14.11
N SER A 699 -13.61 -20.00 13.13
CA SER A 699 -13.40 -21.45 13.37
C SER A 699 -12.00 -21.77 13.87
N GLU A 700 -10.97 -21.03 13.45
CA GLU A 700 -9.61 -21.18 13.96
C GLU A 700 -9.52 -20.73 15.42
N ALA A 701 -10.18 -19.64 15.80
CA ALA A 701 -10.25 -19.21 17.19
C ALA A 701 -10.93 -20.26 18.09
N GLU A 702 -12.02 -20.87 17.64
CA GLU A 702 -12.68 -21.97 18.35
C GLU A 702 -11.76 -23.18 18.54
N ILE A 703 -11.05 -23.59 17.48
CA ILE A 703 -10.08 -24.69 17.55
C ILE A 703 -8.95 -24.36 18.54
N VAL A 704 -8.43 -23.12 18.52
CA VAL A 704 -7.35 -22.67 19.42
C VAL A 704 -7.81 -22.66 20.87
N ALA A 705 -9.04 -22.22 21.15
CA ALA A 705 -9.61 -22.25 22.49
C ALA A 705 -9.68 -23.68 23.07
N GLN A 706 -9.82 -24.68 22.21
CA GLN A 706 -9.84 -26.10 22.58
C GLN A 706 -8.46 -26.78 22.52
N ALA A 707 -7.42 -26.10 22.01
CA ALA A 707 -6.09 -26.69 21.83
C ALA A 707 -5.38 -27.05 23.16
N GLY A 708 -5.84 -26.48 24.28
CA GLY A 708 -5.31 -26.77 25.63
C GLY A 708 -5.98 -27.94 26.34
N GLN A 709 -6.88 -28.66 25.69
CA GLN A 709 -7.59 -29.81 26.27
C GLN A 709 -6.76 -31.09 26.21
N LYS A 710 -7.06 -32.05 27.10
CA LYS A 710 -6.33 -33.32 27.21
C LYS A 710 -6.29 -34.06 25.86
N GLY A 711 -5.09 -34.45 25.42
CA GLY A 711 -4.86 -35.19 24.18
C GLY A 711 -5.03 -34.37 22.89
N ALA A 712 -5.29 -33.06 22.96
CA ALA A 712 -5.43 -32.22 21.78
C ALA A 712 -4.10 -32.09 21.02
N VAL A 713 -4.16 -32.27 19.69
CA VAL A 713 -3.03 -32.02 18.79
C VAL A 713 -3.45 -30.96 17.78
N THR A 714 -2.73 -29.84 17.77
CA THR A 714 -3.01 -28.72 16.88
C THR A 714 -1.76 -28.38 16.08
N ILE A 715 -1.89 -28.28 14.76
CA ILE A 715 -0.83 -27.83 13.85
C ILE A 715 -1.17 -26.40 13.44
N ALA A 716 -0.26 -25.47 13.70
CA ALA A 716 -0.41 -24.07 13.35
C ALA A 716 0.65 -23.66 12.32
N THR A 717 0.19 -23.16 11.18
CA THR A 717 1.07 -22.61 10.17
C THR A 717 1.41 -21.15 10.51
N ASN A 718 2.69 -20.85 10.63
CA ASN A 718 3.23 -19.58 11.14
C ASN A 718 2.57 -19.20 12.48
N MET A 719 1.73 -18.17 12.44
CA MET A 719 1.03 -17.61 13.62
C MET A 719 -0.48 -17.76 13.51
N ALA A 720 -0.99 -18.77 12.79
CA ALA A 720 -2.42 -19.06 12.73
C ALA A 720 -3.02 -19.19 14.15
N GLY A 721 -4.24 -18.68 14.37
CA GLY A 721 -4.83 -18.62 15.71
C GLY A 721 -4.26 -17.53 16.64
N ARG A 722 -3.69 -16.45 16.10
CA ARG A 722 -3.26 -15.27 16.89
C ARG A 722 -4.44 -14.49 17.47
N GLY A 723 -4.20 -13.83 18.60
CA GLY A 723 -5.23 -13.10 19.34
C GLY A 723 -6.20 -13.97 20.15
N THR A 724 -6.02 -15.29 20.17
CA THR A 724 -6.82 -16.22 20.99
C THR A 724 -5.96 -16.92 22.04
N ASP A 725 -6.48 -16.98 23.27
CA ASP A 725 -5.81 -17.60 24.41
C ASP A 725 -6.01 -19.13 24.43
N ILE A 726 -4.96 -19.89 24.79
CA ILE A 726 -5.03 -21.34 24.95
C ILE A 726 -5.09 -21.63 26.44
N LYS A 727 -6.31 -21.86 26.94
CA LYS A 727 -6.52 -22.21 28.36
C LYS A 727 -6.29 -23.70 28.56
N LEU A 728 -5.54 -24.05 29.61
CA LEU A 728 -5.30 -25.45 29.97
C LEU A 728 -6.57 -26.07 30.55
N GLY A 729 -6.98 -27.22 30.01
CA GLY A 729 -8.11 -28.00 30.54
C GLY A 729 -7.80 -28.65 31.89
N GLU A 730 -8.82 -29.24 32.51
CA GLU A 730 -8.67 -29.94 33.80
C GLU A 730 -7.65 -31.10 33.69
N GLY A 731 -6.75 -31.21 34.67
CA GLY A 731 -5.72 -32.25 34.72
C GLY A 731 -4.48 -32.00 33.85
N VAL A 732 -4.49 -31.00 32.96
CA VAL A 732 -3.39 -30.74 32.00
C VAL A 732 -2.17 -30.13 32.69
N ARG A 733 -2.36 -29.35 33.75
CA ARG A 733 -1.26 -28.76 34.53
C ARG A 733 -0.38 -29.84 35.16
N GLU A 734 -1.00 -30.88 35.71
CA GLU A 734 -0.30 -32.03 36.31
C GLU A 734 0.44 -32.88 35.27
N MET A 735 -0.01 -32.86 34.01
CA MET A 735 0.63 -33.54 32.87
C MET A 735 1.82 -32.76 32.27
N GLY A 736 2.20 -31.62 32.86
CA GLY A 736 3.31 -30.78 32.39
C GLY A 736 2.90 -29.59 31.53
N GLY A 737 1.59 -29.34 31.38
CA GLY A 737 1.06 -28.20 30.64
C GLY A 737 1.11 -28.36 29.11
N LEU A 738 1.02 -27.26 28.37
CA LEU A 738 1.06 -27.26 26.91
C LEU A 738 2.50 -27.50 26.40
N ALA A 739 2.65 -28.46 25.49
CA ALA A 739 3.91 -28.72 24.79
C ALA A 739 3.94 -28.00 23.42
N ILE A 740 5.01 -27.25 23.16
CA ILE A 740 5.23 -26.52 21.91
C ILE A 740 6.35 -27.20 21.12
N LEU A 741 6.04 -27.57 19.87
CA LEU A 741 6.99 -28.16 18.94
C LEU A 741 7.15 -27.27 17.70
N GLY A 742 8.27 -26.56 17.59
CA GLY A 742 8.62 -25.85 16.36
C GLY A 742 9.27 -26.80 15.37
N THR A 743 8.75 -26.93 14.16
CA THR A 743 9.33 -27.87 13.17
C THR A 743 10.45 -27.27 12.33
N GLU A 744 10.61 -25.94 12.42
CA GLU A 744 11.62 -25.11 11.73
C GLU A 744 11.84 -23.83 12.54
N ARG A 745 12.94 -23.14 12.27
CA ARG A 745 13.21 -21.79 12.77
C ARG A 745 12.72 -20.76 11.77
N HIS A 746 11.96 -19.77 12.23
CA HIS A 746 11.53 -18.69 11.35
C HIS A 746 12.71 -17.74 11.05
N GLU A 747 12.57 -16.91 10.03
CA GLU A 747 13.54 -15.86 9.72
C GLU A 747 13.75 -14.88 10.86
N SER A 748 12.70 -14.64 11.65
CA SER A 748 12.74 -13.78 12.83
C SER A 748 12.62 -14.58 14.13
N ARG A 749 13.48 -14.23 15.08
CA ARG A 749 13.49 -14.78 16.44
C ARG A 749 12.21 -14.41 17.20
N ARG A 750 11.61 -13.28 16.84
CA ARG A 750 10.35 -12.78 17.39
C ARG A 750 9.21 -13.80 17.21
N ILE A 751 9.03 -14.30 15.99
CA ILE A 751 7.98 -15.27 15.64
C ILE A 751 8.18 -16.58 16.41
N ASP A 752 9.43 -17.05 16.54
CA ASP A 752 9.76 -18.21 17.36
C ASP A 752 9.37 -18.00 18.84
N ASN A 753 9.64 -16.81 19.39
CA ASN A 753 9.29 -16.48 20.77
C ASN A 753 7.78 -16.36 20.97
N GLN A 754 7.04 -15.87 19.97
CA GLN A 754 5.58 -15.87 20.01
C GLN A 754 5.00 -17.28 20.04
N LEU A 755 5.57 -18.20 19.25
CA LEU A 755 5.18 -19.62 19.28
C LEU A 755 5.44 -20.22 20.66
N ARG A 756 6.62 -19.98 21.25
CA ARG A 756 6.93 -20.42 22.64
C ARG A 756 5.95 -19.81 23.65
N GLY A 757 5.62 -18.54 23.50
CA GLY A 757 4.68 -17.78 24.34
C GLY A 757 3.23 -18.29 24.30
N ARG A 758 2.92 -19.29 23.47
CA ARG A 758 1.66 -20.03 23.54
C ARG A 758 1.56 -20.91 24.79
N ALA A 759 2.69 -21.35 25.35
CA ALA A 759 2.75 -22.10 26.61
C ALA A 759 3.33 -21.26 27.77
N GLY A 760 3.04 -21.69 28.99
CA GLY A 760 3.58 -21.09 30.22
C GLY A 760 2.93 -19.76 30.64
N ARG A 761 1.65 -19.57 30.31
CA ARG A 761 0.88 -18.34 30.57
C ARG A 761 0.49 -18.25 32.05
N GLN A 762 0.52 -17.05 32.64
CA GLN A 762 0.20 -16.84 34.06
C GLN A 762 0.90 -17.82 35.03
N GLY A 763 2.14 -18.20 34.72
CA GLY A 763 2.93 -19.15 35.52
C GLY A 763 2.53 -20.62 35.36
N ASP A 764 1.78 -20.97 34.32
CA ASP A 764 1.49 -22.37 33.99
C ASP A 764 2.78 -23.16 33.64
N PRO A 765 2.79 -24.47 33.90
CA PRO A 765 3.83 -25.34 33.37
C PRO A 765 3.69 -25.44 31.84
N GLY A 766 4.80 -25.77 31.18
CA GLY A 766 4.83 -26.01 29.74
C GLY A 766 6.23 -26.36 29.29
N GLU A 767 6.34 -26.89 28.08
CA GLU A 767 7.62 -27.20 27.45
C GLU A 767 7.65 -26.61 26.04
N SER A 768 8.81 -26.12 25.60
CA SER A 768 9.03 -25.74 24.19
C SER A 768 10.33 -26.32 23.65
N ARG A 769 10.30 -26.79 22.40
CA ARG A 769 11.49 -27.27 21.68
C ARG A 769 11.35 -27.04 20.18
N PHE A 770 12.45 -26.72 19.52
CA PHE A 770 12.52 -26.63 18.05
C PHE A 770 13.31 -27.80 17.46
N TYR A 771 12.88 -28.24 16.29
CA TYR A 771 13.47 -29.28 15.47
C TYR A 771 13.90 -28.63 14.16
N VAL A 772 15.17 -28.72 13.80
CA VAL A 772 15.76 -27.99 12.66
C VAL A 772 16.55 -28.96 11.80
N SER A 773 16.56 -28.77 10.49
CA SER A 773 17.41 -29.50 9.56
C SER A 773 18.40 -28.57 8.86
N LEU A 774 19.58 -29.08 8.48
CA LEU A 774 20.52 -28.36 7.61
C LEU A 774 19.94 -28.05 6.22
N GLU A 775 18.92 -28.81 5.80
CA GLU A 775 18.20 -28.61 4.54
C GLU A 775 17.09 -27.55 4.62
N ASP A 776 16.80 -27.03 5.82
CA ASP A 776 15.79 -25.96 6.01
C ASP A 776 16.24 -24.65 5.38
N ASP A 777 15.29 -23.83 4.93
CA ASP A 777 15.60 -22.66 4.09
C ASP A 777 16.46 -21.61 4.81
N LEU A 778 16.24 -21.41 6.12
CA LEU A 778 17.11 -20.57 6.95
C LEU A 778 18.56 -21.06 6.96
N MET A 779 18.78 -22.39 6.97
CA MET A 779 20.12 -22.98 6.97
C MET A 779 20.78 -22.93 5.59
N ARG A 780 19.97 -23.02 4.51
CA ARG A 780 20.45 -22.86 3.13
C ARG A 780 21.02 -21.46 2.86
N LEU A 781 20.40 -20.43 3.44
CA LEU A 781 20.88 -19.04 3.33
C LEU A 781 22.27 -18.83 3.98
N PHE A 782 22.72 -19.74 4.85
CA PHE A 782 23.97 -19.60 5.61
C PHE A 782 24.90 -20.81 5.45
N GLY A 783 25.82 -20.73 4.47
CA GLY A 783 27.11 -21.44 4.49
C GLY A 783 27.08 -22.92 4.90
N HIS A 784 26.02 -23.65 4.49
CA HIS A 784 25.75 -25.06 4.80
C HIS A 784 27.00 -25.95 4.68
N ASP A 785 27.84 -25.62 3.69
CA ASP A 785 29.12 -26.22 3.35
C ASP A 785 30.08 -26.47 4.52
N ARG A 786 30.25 -25.51 5.44
CA ARG A 786 31.29 -25.64 6.47
C ARG A 786 30.84 -26.57 7.60
N THR A 787 29.58 -26.46 7.99
CA THR A 787 28.97 -27.26 9.07
C THR A 787 28.71 -28.68 8.59
N ALA A 788 28.20 -28.86 7.37
CA ALA A 788 28.02 -30.18 6.74
C ALA A 788 29.36 -30.92 6.59
N ARG A 789 30.43 -30.25 6.13
CA ARG A 789 31.78 -30.87 6.04
C ARG A 789 32.37 -31.26 7.39
N ILE A 790 32.05 -30.53 8.45
CA ILE A 790 32.47 -30.89 9.82
C ILE A 790 31.71 -32.16 10.26
N MET A 791 30.42 -32.26 9.93
CA MET A 791 29.59 -33.43 10.25
C MET A 791 29.99 -34.68 9.47
N ASP A 792 30.29 -34.53 8.18
CA ASP A 792 30.81 -35.63 7.36
C ASP A 792 32.19 -36.11 7.85
N LYS A 793 33.03 -35.18 8.34
CA LYS A 793 34.33 -35.53 8.97
C LYS A 793 34.19 -36.19 10.33
N LEU A 794 33.11 -35.92 11.05
CA LEU A 794 32.82 -36.52 12.36
C LEU A 794 32.12 -37.89 12.24
N GLY A 795 31.69 -38.29 11.04
CA GLY A 795 31.09 -39.60 10.80
C GLY A 795 29.69 -39.77 11.39
N MET A 796 28.92 -38.67 11.49
CA MET A 796 27.56 -38.71 12.04
C MET A 796 26.55 -39.33 11.07
N GLU A 797 25.69 -40.19 11.60
CA GLU A 797 24.59 -40.84 10.85
C GLU A 797 23.44 -39.85 10.57
N GLU A 798 22.62 -40.11 9.54
CA GLU A 798 21.55 -39.17 9.12
C GLU A 798 20.46 -38.93 10.19
N ASP A 799 20.21 -39.92 11.05
CA ASP A 799 19.18 -39.89 12.09
C ASP A 799 19.70 -39.42 13.47
N GLU A 800 21.00 -39.11 13.59
CA GLU A 800 21.62 -38.70 14.86
C GLU A 800 21.31 -37.22 15.19
N VAL A 801 20.83 -36.97 16.42
CA VAL A 801 20.48 -35.62 16.90
C VAL A 801 21.73 -34.89 17.37
N ILE A 802 21.91 -33.66 16.88
CA ILE A 802 22.89 -32.75 17.48
C ILE A 802 22.19 -31.81 18.45
N GLU A 803 22.54 -31.93 19.73
CA GLU A 803 22.15 -31.00 20.78
C GLU A 803 23.39 -30.27 21.30
N HIS A 804 23.68 -29.07 20.77
CA HIS A 804 24.78 -28.27 21.29
C HIS A 804 24.57 -26.75 21.15
N LYS A 805 24.78 -26.04 22.27
CA LYS A 805 24.71 -24.58 22.40
C LYS A 805 25.45 -23.75 21.34
N TRP A 806 26.53 -24.26 20.72
CA TRP A 806 27.25 -23.50 19.68
C TRP A 806 26.44 -23.42 18.37
N ILE A 807 25.66 -24.47 18.06
CA ILE A 807 24.81 -24.52 16.87
C ILE A 807 23.59 -23.63 17.08
N THR A 808 22.91 -23.75 18.22
CA THR A 808 21.78 -22.88 18.58
C THR A 808 22.16 -21.40 18.50
N LYS A 809 23.31 -21.01 19.08
CA LYS A 809 23.84 -19.63 18.95
C LYS A 809 24.24 -19.26 17.51
N GLY A 810 24.64 -20.23 16.70
CA GLY A 810 24.91 -20.03 15.28
C GLY A 810 23.64 -19.65 14.51
N ILE A 811 22.55 -20.39 14.77
CA ILE A 811 21.23 -20.13 14.19
C ILE A 811 20.69 -18.77 14.63
N GLU A 812 20.79 -18.43 15.93
CA GLU A 812 20.35 -17.11 16.43
C GLU A 812 21.08 -15.95 15.75
N ARG A 813 22.39 -16.09 15.48
CA ARG A 813 23.17 -15.09 14.73
C ARG A 813 22.70 -14.98 13.28
N SER A 814 22.33 -16.10 12.66
CA SER A 814 21.77 -16.12 11.31
C SER A 814 20.43 -15.38 11.26
N GLN A 815 19.50 -15.65 12.20
CA GLN A 815 18.23 -14.92 12.32
C GLN A 815 18.47 -13.42 12.49
N THR A 816 19.37 -13.02 13.39
CA THR A 816 19.70 -11.59 13.62
C THR A 816 20.18 -10.92 12.33
N LYS A 817 20.96 -11.61 11.50
CA LYS A 817 21.46 -11.05 10.23
C LYS A 817 20.35 -10.93 9.17
N VAL A 818 19.40 -11.87 9.13
CA VAL A 818 18.22 -11.78 8.27
C VAL A 818 17.31 -10.63 8.71
N GLU A 819 17.08 -10.49 10.01
CA GLU A 819 16.33 -9.36 10.59
C GLU A 819 16.95 -8.01 10.23
N GLN A 820 18.28 -7.87 10.37
CA GLN A 820 19.00 -6.64 9.96
C GLN A 820 18.87 -6.34 8.46
N ASN A 821 18.89 -7.37 7.60
CA ASN A 821 18.71 -7.19 6.17
C ASN A 821 17.28 -6.74 5.84
N ASN A 822 16.28 -7.38 6.47
CA ASN A 822 14.88 -7.01 6.31
C ASN A 822 14.60 -5.58 6.81
N PHE A 823 15.21 -5.18 7.94
CA PHE A 823 15.17 -3.80 8.43
C PHE A 823 15.77 -2.82 7.43
N ALA A 824 16.92 -3.13 6.83
CA ALA A 824 17.53 -2.26 5.82
C ALA A 824 16.64 -2.08 4.57
N ILE A 825 15.94 -3.12 4.14
CA ILE A 825 14.97 -3.07 3.03
C ILE A 825 13.80 -2.15 3.40
N ARG A 826 13.17 -2.37 4.57
CA ARG A 826 12.06 -1.55 5.05
C ARG A 826 12.45 -0.09 5.22
N LYS A 827 13.62 0.17 5.80
CA LYS A 827 14.15 1.52 5.97
C LYS A 827 14.31 2.23 4.63
N ARG A 828 14.91 1.57 3.63
CA ARG A 828 15.07 2.15 2.30
C ARG A 828 13.71 2.44 1.65
N GLN A 829 12.75 1.53 1.77
CA GLN A 829 11.40 1.72 1.25
C GLN A 829 10.69 2.93 1.90
N LEU A 830 10.85 3.10 3.22
CA LEU A 830 10.37 4.28 3.94
C LEU A 830 11.04 5.56 3.45
N GLU A 831 12.36 5.55 3.24
CA GLU A 831 13.10 6.73 2.74
C GLU A 831 12.61 7.19 1.35
N TYR A 832 12.17 6.27 0.49
CA TYR A 832 11.50 6.61 -0.78
C TYR A 832 10.10 7.18 -0.56
N ASP A 833 9.31 6.57 0.33
CA ASP A 833 7.94 7.03 0.62
C ASP A 833 7.92 8.36 1.38
N ASP A 834 8.92 8.68 2.21
CA ASP A 834 9.03 9.97 2.91
C ASP A 834 9.07 11.15 1.93
N VAL A 835 9.69 10.97 0.75
CA VAL A 835 9.70 11.98 -0.32
C VAL A 835 8.29 12.19 -0.85
N LEU A 836 7.58 11.09 -1.09
CA LEU A 836 6.20 11.12 -1.58
C LEU A 836 5.26 11.67 -0.49
N ASN A 837 5.51 11.37 0.79
CA ASN A 837 4.71 11.84 1.91
C ASN A 837 4.77 13.37 2.06
N ALA A 838 5.96 13.97 1.94
CA ALA A 838 6.10 15.43 1.96
C ALA A 838 5.33 16.10 0.80
N GLN A 839 5.30 15.46 -0.37
CA GLN A 839 4.51 15.94 -1.51
C GLN A 839 3.01 15.74 -1.30
N ARG A 840 2.63 14.61 -0.68
CA ARG A 840 1.25 14.23 -0.38
C ARG A 840 0.61 15.19 0.61
N GLU A 841 1.33 15.57 1.66
CA GLU A 841 0.87 16.53 2.67
C GLU A 841 0.40 17.84 2.01
N VAL A 842 1.27 18.45 1.19
CA VAL A 842 0.94 19.67 0.42
C VAL A 842 -0.31 19.50 -0.47
N ILE A 843 -0.42 18.36 -1.16
CA ILE A 843 -1.55 18.10 -2.06
C ILE A 843 -2.84 17.83 -1.29
N TYR A 844 -2.77 17.07 -0.20
CA TYR A 844 -3.93 16.70 0.60
C TYR A 844 -4.45 17.91 1.40
N ASP A 845 -3.57 18.78 1.86
CA ASP A 845 -3.95 20.03 2.53
C ASP A 845 -4.68 20.98 1.57
N ARG A 846 -4.10 21.25 0.38
CA ARG A 846 -4.77 22.03 -0.67
C ARG A 846 -6.13 21.45 -1.06
N ARG A 847 -6.21 20.11 -1.10
CA ARG A 847 -7.45 19.41 -1.41
C ARG A 847 -8.47 19.51 -0.27
N MET A 848 -8.03 19.47 0.99
CA MET A 848 -8.88 19.61 2.17
C MET A 848 -9.44 21.03 2.29
N HIS A 849 -8.61 22.06 2.05
CA HIS A 849 -9.06 23.45 1.92
C HIS A 849 -10.17 23.58 0.86
N ALA A 850 -9.98 22.95 -0.30
CA ALA A 850 -11.00 22.93 -1.34
C ALA A 850 -12.26 22.15 -0.94
N LEU A 851 -12.17 21.08 -0.14
CA LEU A 851 -13.36 20.34 0.31
C LEU A 851 -14.16 21.09 1.38
N GLN A 852 -13.47 21.70 2.34
CA GLN A 852 -14.10 22.42 3.46
C GLN A 852 -14.57 23.82 3.07
N GLY A 853 -13.98 24.40 2.02
CA GLY A 853 -14.25 25.77 1.58
C GLY A 853 -13.47 26.82 2.36
N ASP A 854 -12.84 26.44 3.47
CA ASP A 854 -11.90 27.26 4.23
C ASP A 854 -10.59 27.42 3.41
N ARG A 855 -9.96 28.60 3.44
CA ARG A 855 -8.69 28.92 2.72
C ARG A 855 -8.71 28.89 1.18
N LEU A 856 -9.67 28.26 0.52
CA LEU A 856 -9.71 28.04 -0.95
C LEU A 856 -9.46 29.30 -1.80
N ARG A 857 -10.08 30.42 -1.47
CA ARG A 857 -9.92 31.66 -2.24
C ARG A 857 -8.53 32.26 -2.07
N GLY A 858 -7.92 32.11 -0.89
CA GLY A 858 -6.52 32.45 -0.66
C GLY A 858 -5.62 31.64 -1.59
N ASP A 859 -5.83 30.33 -1.63
CA ASP A 859 -5.07 29.42 -2.50
C ASP A 859 -5.18 29.83 -3.98
N ILE A 860 -6.36 30.20 -4.48
CA ILE A 860 -6.55 30.64 -5.87
C ILE A 860 -5.84 31.97 -6.16
N LEU A 861 -5.85 32.91 -5.22
CA LEU A 861 -5.16 34.19 -5.38
C LEU A 861 -3.63 34.01 -5.34
N ASP A 862 -3.13 33.11 -4.51
CA ASP A 862 -1.71 32.75 -4.48
C ASP A 862 -1.30 32.06 -5.79
N MET A 863 -2.13 31.14 -6.33
CA MET A 863 -1.91 30.56 -7.66
C MET A 863 -1.89 31.63 -8.77
N LEU A 864 -2.75 32.65 -8.68
CA LEU A 864 -2.78 33.76 -9.63
C LEU A 864 -1.52 34.64 -9.52
N ARG A 865 -1.04 34.90 -8.30
CA ARG A 865 0.23 35.60 -8.02
C ARG A 865 1.39 34.84 -8.63
N ASP A 866 1.51 33.55 -8.34
CA ASP A 866 2.58 32.69 -8.87
C ASP A 866 2.55 32.62 -10.41
N PHE A 867 1.36 32.62 -11.01
CA PHE A 867 1.21 32.69 -12.47
C PHE A 867 1.69 34.04 -13.03
N ALA A 868 1.29 35.15 -12.41
CA ALA A 868 1.67 36.49 -12.83
C ALA A 868 3.19 36.72 -12.69
N GLU A 869 3.78 36.34 -11.55
CA GLU A 869 5.22 36.42 -11.29
C GLU A 869 6.02 35.64 -12.33
N ARG A 870 5.64 34.38 -12.59
CA ARG A 870 6.30 33.55 -13.62
C ARG A 870 6.21 34.15 -15.01
N THR A 871 5.02 34.62 -15.39
CA THR A 871 4.79 35.20 -16.72
C THR A 871 5.60 36.47 -16.91
N VAL A 872 5.64 37.36 -15.90
CA VAL A 872 6.44 38.57 -15.93
C VAL A 872 7.93 38.23 -15.95
N GLN A 873 8.41 37.36 -15.06
CA GLN A 873 9.82 36.98 -14.97
C GLN A 873 10.35 36.36 -16.27
N ALA A 874 9.54 35.55 -16.97
CA ALA A 874 9.95 34.89 -18.22
C ALA A 874 10.14 35.86 -19.40
N HIS A 875 9.37 36.95 -19.44
CA HIS A 875 9.26 37.80 -20.63
C HIS A 875 9.71 39.27 -20.42
N PHE A 876 9.73 39.76 -19.18
CA PHE A 876 10.11 41.13 -18.85
C PHE A 876 11.59 41.41 -19.16
N GLY A 877 12.50 40.50 -18.79
CA GLY A 877 13.93 40.63 -19.04
C GLY A 877 14.32 40.67 -20.53
N ASN A 878 13.49 40.10 -21.40
CA ASN A 878 13.69 40.08 -22.86
C ASN A 878 13.01 41.27 -23.58
N GLY A 879 12.17 42.05 -22.87
CA GLY A 879 11.39 43.16 -23.45
C GLY A 879 10.12 42.72 -24.20
N ASP A 880 9.72 41.45 -24.08
CA ASP A 880 8.61 40.84 -24.83
C ASP A 880 7.27 41.04 -24.10
N LEU A 881 6.86 42.30 -23.91
CA LEU A 881 5.61 42.64 -23.19
C LEU A 881 4.33 42.14 -23.91
N GLU A 882 4.41 41.86 -25.21
CA GLU A 882 3.31 41.27 -25.97
C GLU A 882 3.07 39.80 -25.61
N GLU A 883 4.11 39.05 -25.26
CA GLU A 883 3.98 37.66 -24.78
C GLU A 883 3.31 37.60 -23.41
N VAL A 884 3.62 38.56 -22.52
CA VAL A 884 2.90 38.73 -21.24
C VAL A 884 1.42 38.96 -21.50
N ARG A 885 1.09 39.86 -22.42
CA ARG A 885 -0.29 40.15 -22.81
C ARG A 885 -0.99 38.93 -23.41
N GLU A 886 -0.31 38.19 -24.28
CA GLU A 886 -0.86 36.98 -24.89
C GLU A 886 -1.08 35.88 -23.85
N ALA A 887 -0.18 35.70 -22.89
CA ALA A 887 -0.35 34.77 -21.78
C ALA A 887 -1.57 35.14 -20.92
N LEU A 888 -1.75 36.42 -20.56
CA LEU A 888 -2.93 36.88 -19.82
C LEU A 888 -4.24 36.61 -20.59
N ARG A 889 -4.27 36.88 -21.90
CA ARG A 889 -5.43 36.57 -22.75
C ARG A 889 -5.68 35.06 -22.82
N ARG A 890 -4.62 34.30 -23.06
CA ARG A 890 -4.69 32.84 -23.26
C ARG A 890 -5.13 32.14 -22.01
N HIS A 891 -4.69 32.53 -20.82
CA HIS A 891 -4.98 31.83 -19.56
C HIS A 891 -6.12 32.46 -18.76
N LEU A 892 -6.18 33.78 -18.65
CA LEU A 892 -7.18 34.47 -17.83
C LEU A 892 -8.40 34.98 -18.61
N ALA A 893 -8.39 34.89 -19.95
CA ALA A 893 -9.38 35.55 -20.81
C ALA A 893 -9.51 37.07 -20.52
N PHE A 894 -8.40 37.65 -20.05
CA PHE A 894 -8.27 39.03 -19.62
C PHE A 894 -7.32 39.75 -20.57
N ASP A 895 -7.71 40.94 -21.04
CA ASP A 895 -6.87 41.78 -21.87
C ASP A 895 -6.50 43.04 -21.10
N MET A 896 -5.20 43.31 -21.01
CA MET A 896 -4.64 44.51 -20.40
C MET A 896 -3.63 45.13 -21.35
N GLU A 897 -3.71 46.46 -21.48
CA GLU A 897 -2.70 47.21 -22.19
C GLU A 897 -1.51 47.48 -21.26
N ILE A 898 -0.35 46.93 -21.63
CA ILE A 898 0.92 47.14 -20.94
C ILE A 898 1.75 48.09 -21.78
N ASP A 899 1.76 49.37 -21.40
CA ASP A 899 2.63 50.36 -22.03
C ASP A 899 4.10 50.14 -21.60
N PRO A 900 5.09 50.16 -22.51
CA PRO A 900 6.49 49.92 -22.20
C PRO A 900 7.12 50.92 -21.21
N GLN A 901 6.69 52.18 -21.21
CA GLN A 901 7.22 53.19 -20.29
C GLN A 901 6.68 52.96 -18.87
N THR A 902 5.40 52.59 -18.79
CA THR A 902 4.72 52.28 -17.53
C THR A 902 5.30 51.00 -16.91
N ALA A 903 5.52 49.95 -17.71
CA ALA A 903 6.14 48.70 -17.26
C ALA A 903 7.59 48.92 -16.75
N HIS A 904 8.38 49.74 -17.44
CA HIS A 904 9.74 50.06 -17.00
C HIS A 904 9.77 50.90 -15.71
N SER A 905 8.78 51.77 -15.51
CA SER A 905 8.67 52.60 -14.30
C SER A 905 8.25 51.82 -13.05
N LEU A 906 7.44 50.78 -13.22
CA LEU A 906 6.92 49.94 -12.13
C LEU A 906 7.91 48.82 -11.74
N GLY A 907 8.80 48.42 -12.66
CA GLY A 907 9.67 47.27 -12.47
C GLY A 907 8.90 45.94 -12.56
N GLU A 908 9.59 44.82 -12.31
CA GLU A 908 9.00 43.48 -12.33
C GLU A 908 7.91 43.35 -11.26
N ASP A 909 8.23 43.65 -10.01
CA ASP A 909 7.30 43.53 -8.88
C ASP A 909 6.08 44.44 -9.03
N GLY A 910 6.27 45.68 -9.50
CA GLY A 910 5.16 46.62 -9.71
C GLY A 910 4.25 46.24 -10.87
N LEU A 911 4.77 45.55 -11.89
CA LEU A 911 3.95 45.02 -12.98
C LEU A 911 3.13 43.81 -12.51
N VAL A 912 3.69 42.94 -11.68
CA VAL A 912 2.99 41.81 -11.05
C VAL A 912 1.81 42.30 -10.22
N GLU A 913 2.02 43.25 -9.30
CA GLU A 913 0.95 43.79 -8.45
C GLU A 913 -0.18 44.42 -9.29
N ARG A 914 0.17 45.15 -10.36
CA ARG A 914 -0.84 45.71 -11.27
C ARG A 914 -1.64 44.62 -12.00
N ILE A 915 -0.99 43.55 -12.47
CA ILE A 915 -1.68 42.40 -13.08
C ILE A 915 -2.66 41.79 -12.08
N LEU A 916 -2.22 41.60 -10.82
CA LEU A 916 -3.04 41.00 -9.78
C LEU A 916 -4.28 41.84 -9.47
N ASP A 917 -4.13 43.15 -9.33
CA ASP A 917 -5.24 44.06 -9.07
C ASP A 917 -6.28 44.04 -10.20
N GLU A 918 -5.83 44.18 -11.46
CA GLU A 918 -6.74 44.21 -12.60
C GLU A 918 -7.40 42.84 -12.86
N ALA A 919 -6.66 41.75 -12.71
CA ALA A 919 -7.18 40.38 -12.85
C ALA A 919 -8.18 40.05 -11.73
N THR A 920 -7.90 40.45 -10.48
CA THR A 920 -8.82 40.27 -9.35
C THR A 920 -10.10 41.06 -9.56
N ALA A 921 -10.01 42.30 -10.05
CA ALA A 921 -11.18 43.11 -10.40
C ALA A 921 -12.01 42.48 -11.53
N HIS A 922 -11.35 41.89 -12.55
CA HIS A 922 -12.02 41.14 -13.60
C HIS A 922 -12.75 39.91 -13.04
N TYR A 923 -12.09 39.16 -12.17
CA TYR A 923 -12.65 37.97 -11.53
C TYR A 923 -13.90 38.28 -10.71
N ARG A 924 -13.88 39.36 -9.91
CA ARG A 924 -15.04 39.82 -9.14
C ARG A 924 -16.25 40.14 -10.03
N ARG A 925 -16.03 40.85 -11.14
CA ARG A 925 -17.09 41.15 -12.11
C ARG A 925 -17.69 39.87 -12.70
N LYS A 926 -16.85 38.89 -13.00
CA LYS A 926 -17.29 37.58 -13.50
C LYS A 926 -18.16 36.86 -12.46
N ARG A 927 -17.70 36.76 -11.20
CA ARG A 927 -18.46 36.10 -10.12
C ARG A 927 -19.86 36.69 -9.96
N ALA A 928 -19.97 38.02 -9.93
CA ALA A 928 -21.25 38.72 -9.84
C ALA A 928 -22.18 38.45 -11.05
N ALA A 929 -21.62 38.36 -12.26
CA ALA A 929 -22.39 38.05 -13.46
C ALA A 929 -22.88 36.60 -13.48
N LEU A 930 -22.13 35.67 -12.87
CA LEU A 930 -22.43 34.25 -12.82
C LEU A 930 -23.50 33.90 -11.77
N ALA A 931 -23.49 34.57 -10.61
CA ALA A 931 -24.42 34.29 -9.51
C ALA A 931 -25.90 34.62 -9.85
N ARG A 932 -26.16 35.78 -10.46
CA ARG A 932 -27.52 36.33 -10.64
C ARG A 932 -28.50 35.42 -11.41
N PRO A 933 -28.17 34.86 -12.59
CA PRO A 933 -29.11 34.05 -13.37
C PRO A 933 -29.51 32.75 -12.67
N TYR A 934 -28.58 32.18 -11.92
CA TYR A 934 -28.82 30.93 -11.20
C TYR A 934 -29.61 31.14 -9.91
N TYR A 935 -29.35 32.23 -9.17
CA TYR A 935 -30.17 32.60 -8.04
C TYR A 935 -31.64 32.75 -8.44
N GLN A 936 -31.92 33.46 -9.55
CA GLN A 936 -33.27 33.60 -10.09
C GLN A 936 -33.88 32.26 -10.52
N SER A 937 -33.07 31.37 -11.12
CA SER A 937 -33.52 30.04 -11.56
C SER A 937 -33.83 29.12 -10.38
N ALA A 938 -32.98 29.13 -9.34
CA ALA A 938 -33.16 28.37 -8.11
C ALA A 938 -34.40 28.85 -7.34
N GLN A 939 -34.57 30.17 -7.24
CA GLN A 939 -35.76 30.77 -6.62
C GLN A 939 -37.04 30.33 -7.32
N GLN A 940 -37.09 30.38 -8.66
CA GLN A 940 -38.25 29.92 -9.44
C GLN A 940 -38.51 28.41 -9.31
N MET A 941 -37.46 27.60 -9.13
CA MET A 941 -37.59 26.15 -8.92
C MET A 941 -38.14 25.82 -7.53
N LEU A 942 -37.64 26.48 -6.48
CA LEU A 942 -38.09 26.30 -5.10
C LEU A 942 -39.53 26.77 -4.92
N GLU A 943 -39.90 27.91 -5.51
CA GLU A 943 -41.27 28.45 -5.49
C GLU A 943 -42.28 27.52 -6.21
N ARG A 944 -41.85 26.77 -7.23
CA ARG A 944 -42.70 25.82 -7.98
C ARG A 944 -42.73 24.42 -7.37
N GLY A 945 -41.70 24.03 -6.61
CA GLY A 945 -41.49 22.66 -6.14
C GLY A 945 -42.23 22.30 -4.84
N GLY A 946 -42.58 23.26 -3.99
CA GLY A 946 -43.18 22.97 -2.68
C GLY A 946 -42.32 21.98 -1.86
N ASP A 947 -42.93 20.92 -1.31
CA ASP A 947 -42.24 19.85 -0.56
C ASP A 947 -41.37 18.92 -1.45
N ASP A 948 -41.54 18.93 -2.77
CA ASP A 948 -40.80 18.10 -3.74
C ASP A 948 -39.59 18.84 -4.36
N ALA A 949 -39.22 20.01 -3.84
CA ALA A 949 -38.10 20.77 -4.36
C ALA A 949 -36.77 20.01 -4.18
N PRO A 950 -35.89 19.96 -5.20
CA PRO A 950 -34.63 19.26 -5.11
C PRO A 950 -33.71 19.92 -4.09
N THR A 951 -33.23 19.15 -3.11
CA THR A 951 -32.31 19.62 -2.07
C THR A 951 -30.92 19.93 -2.61
N ARG A 952 -30.53 19.29 -3.73
CA ARG A 952 -29.24 19.45 -4.40
C ARG A 952 -29.45 19.87 -5.86
N LEU A 953 -28.69 20.86 -6.30
CA LEU A 953 -28.65 21.34 -7.68
C LEU A 953 -27.32 20.92 -8.33
N PHE A 954 -27.39 20.48 -9.58
CA PHE A 954 -26.21 20.13 -10.38
C PHE A 954 -25.97 21.22 -11.42
N VAL A 955 -24.80 21.84 -11.37
CA VAL A 955 -24.41 22.90 -12.31
C VAL A 955 -23.24 22.42 -13.15
N ASP A 956 -23.45 22.38 -14.46
CA ASP A 956 -22.41 21.99 -15.43
C ASP A 956 -21.75 23.27 -16.00
N PHE A 957 -20.44 23.38 -15.85
CA PHE A 957 -19.60 24.45 -16.36
C PHE A 957 -18.70 23.94 -17.49
N THR A 958 -18.30 24.81 -18.41
CA THR A 958 -17.32 24.50 -19.43
C THR A 958 -16.44 25.69 -19.77
N ASP A 959 -15.17 25.42 -20.07
CA ASP A 959 -14.23 26.36 -20.69
C ASP A 959 -14.19 26.21 -22.24
N GLY A 960 -15.09 25.39 -22.80
CA GLY A 960 -15.13 25.02 -24.22
C GLY A 960 -14.34 23.75 -24.56
N ARG A 961 -13.57 23.19 -23.62
CA ARG A 961 -12.80 21.94 -23.79
C ARG A 961 -13.17 20.87 -22.77
N LYS A 962 -13.24 21.24 -21.50
CA LYS A 962 -13.59 20.37 -20.37
C LYS A 962 -14.99 20.74 -19.87
N VAL A 963 -15.71 19.75 -19.34
CA VAL A 963 -16.99 19.96 -18.63
C VAL A 963 -16.76 19.63 -17.16
N LEU A 964 -17.07 20.58 -16.28
CA LEU A 964 -16.98 20.43 -14.84
C LEU A 964 -18.39 20.41 -14.27
N ARG A 965 -18.73 19.37 -13.51
CA ARG A 965 -19.99 19.30 -12.78
C ARG A 965 -19.74 19.68 -11.33
N ALA A 966 -20.42 20.72 -10.86
CA ALA A 966 -20.47 21.08 -9.46
C ALA A 966 -21.82 20.67 -8.85
N VAL A 967 -21.81 20.34 -7.57
CA VAL A 967 -23.00 20.05 -6.77
C VAL A 967 -23.11 21.14 -5.72
N VAL A 968 -24.30 21.74 -5.60
CA VAL A 968 -24.60 22.77 -4.60
C VAL A 968 -25.90 22.45 -3.89
N GLN A 969 -26.02 22.81 -2.62
CA GLN A 969 -27.30 22.70 -1.92
C GLN A 969 -28.19 23.88 -2.31
N ALA A 970 -29.48 23.61 -2.48
CA ALA A 970 -30.43 24.65 -2.87
C ALA A 970 -30.59 25.72 -1.78
N SER A 971 -30.44 25.36 -0.50
CA SER A 971 -30.45 26.29 0.64
C SER A 971 -29.31 27.31 0.56
N ASP A 972 -28.09 26.82 0.33
CA ASP A 972 -26.87 27.62 0.41
C ASP A 972 -26.82 28.63 -0.75
N VAL A 973 -27.35 28.25 -1.92
CA VAL A 973 -27.54 29.16 -3.06
C VAL A 973 -28.51 30.31 -2.72
N MET A 974 -29.53 30.06 -1.90
CA MET A 974 -30.49 31.09 -1.48
C MET A 974 -29.91 32.01 -0.42
N GLU A 975 -29.19 31.45 0.57
CA GLU A 975 -28.52 32.22 1.64
C GLU A 975 -27.42 33.13 1.11
N THR A 976 -26.71 32.70 0.07
CA THR A 976 -25.56 33.42 -0.52
C THR A 976 -25.90 34.25 -1.76
N GLU A 977 -27.18 34.42 -2.08
CA GLU A 977 -27.66 35.10 -3.29
C GLU A 977 -27.02 34.59 -4.60
N GLY A 978 -26.71 33.29 -4.66
CA GLY A 978 -26.09 32.62 -5.80
C GLY A 978 -24.56 32.58 -5.81
N GLN A 979 -23.87 33.13 -4.80
CA GLN A 979 -22.40 33.09 -4.73
C GLN A 979 -21.85 31.68 -4.52
N GLU A 980 -22.60 30.80 -3.83
CA GLU A 980 -22.23 29.40 -3.63
C GLU A 980 -21.90 28.66 -4.93
N ILE A 981 -22.48 29.10 -6.06
CA ILE A 981 -22.23 28.52 -7.38
C ILE A 981 -20.83 28.83 -7.89
N ASN A 982 -20.32 30.03 -7.58
CA ASN A 982 -18.93 30.39 -7.89
C ASN A 982 -17.98 29.57 -7.02
N ASP A 983 -18.26 29.45 -5.73
CA ASP A 983 -17.41 28.69 -4.81
C ASP A 983 -17.42 27.19 -5.19
N ALA A 984 -18.56 26.65 -5.63
CA ALA A 984 -18.65 25.28 -6.12
C ALA A 984 -17.90 25.06 -7.45
N LEU A 985 -17.85 26.06 -8.34
CA LEU A 985 -17.01 26.03 -9.54
C LEU A 985 -15.52 26.01 -9.15
N GLU A 986 -15.11 26.90 -8.23
CA GLU A 986 -13.74 26.96 -7.71
C GLU A 986 -13.32 25.62 -7.11
N ARG A 987 -14.14 25.05 -6.21
CA ARG A 987 -13.93 23.72 -5.61
C ARG A 987 -13.83 22.63 -6.67
N ALA A 988 -14.78 22.57 -7.60
CA ALA A 988 -14.79 21.54 -8.64
C ALA A 988 -13.55 21.64 -9.56
N ALA A 989 -13.13 22.85 -9.92
CA ALA A 989 -11.94 23.09 -10.73
C ALA A 989 -10.66 22.64 -10.00
N VAL A 990 -10.47 23.06 -8.75
CA VAL A 990 -9.31 22.68 -7.93
C VAL A 990 -9.24 21.18 -7.74
N LEU A 991 -10.31 20.55 -7.24
CA LEU A 991 -10.34 19.10 -6.99
C LEU A 991 -10.08 18.31 -8.27
N SER A 992 -10.73 18.67 -9.39
CA SER A 992 -10.59 17.90 -10.64
C SER A 992 -9.19 17.98 -11.26
N THR A 993 -8.55 19.13 -11.15
CA THR A 993 -7.20 19.34 -11.66
C THR A 993 -6.18 18.65 -10.77
N ILE A 994 -6.28 18.82 -9.44
CA ILE A 994 -5.41 18.14 -8.48
C ILE A 994 -5.50 16.63 -8.64
N ASP A 995 -6.71 16.04 -8.61
CA ASP A 995 -6.87 14.58 -8.68
C ASP A 995 -6.23 14.02 -9.97
N ALA A 996 -6.41 14.70 -11.10
CA ALA A 996 -5.89 14.27 -12.40
C ALA A 996 -4.36 14.35 -12.44
N LYS A 997 -3.78 15.48 -12.03
CA LYS A 997 -2.34 15.73 -12.09
C LYS A 997 -1.57 14.95 -11.03
N TRP A 998 -2.15 14.79 -9.84
CA TRP A 998 -1.58 13.93 -8.82
C TRP A 998 -1.51 12.46 -9.27
N THR A 999 -2.57 11.95 -9.91
CA THR A 999 -2.57 10.57 -10.44
C THR A 999 -1.50 10.38 -11.53
N GLU A 1000 -1.33 11.36 -12.42
CA GLU A 1000 -0.27 11.36 -13.44
C GLU A 1000 1.12 11.35 -12.79
N HIS A 1001 1.35 12.22 -11.81
CA HIS A 1001 2.60 12.31 -11.06
C HIS A 1001 2.95 11.03 -10.29
N LEU A 1002 1.97 10.37 -9.66
CA LEU A 1002 2.20 9.08 -8.99
C LEU A 1002 2.71 8.01 -9.97
N ARG A 1003 2.20 8.01 -11.20
CA ARG A 1003 2.68 7.10 -12.25
C ARG A 1003 4.11 7.44 -12.65
N ASP A 1004 4.42 8.72 -12.90
CA ASP A 1004 5.76 9.14 -13.27
C ASP A 1004 6.79 8.81 -12.16
N LEU A 1005 6.40 8.97 -10.89
CA LEU A 1005 7.23 8.60 -9.75
C LEU A 1005 7.48 7.08 -9.65
N ASP A 1006 6.49 6.25 -9.95
CA ASP A 1006 6.66 4.80 -10.00
C ASP A 1006 7.69 4.42 -11.09
N GLU A 1007 7.60 5.03 -12.28
CA GLU A 1007 8.57 4.82 -13.38
C GLU A 1007 10.00 5.26 -13.00
N VAL A 1008 10.14 6.42 -12.36
CA VAL A 1008 11.45 6.91 -11.86
C VAL A 1008 12.00 5.96 -10.79
N LYS A 1009 11.17 5.49 -9.86
CA LYS A 1009 11.60 4.60 -8.77
C LYS A 1009 12.15 3.27 -9.32
N GLU A 1010 11.52 2.70 -10.34
CA GLU A 1010 12.00 1.48 -11.00
C GLU A 1010 13.30 1.72 -11.79
N GLY A 1011 13.40 2.85 -12.50
CA GLY A 1011 14.57 3.17 -13.34
C GLY A 1011 15.84 3.59 -12.57
N VAL A 1012 15.69 4.16 -11.38
CA VAL A 1012 16.80 4.73 -10.59
C VAL A 1012 17.78 3.65 -10.08
N GLY A 1013 17.34 2.39 -9.95
CA GLY A 1013 18.24 1.27 -9.62
C GLY A 1013 19.40 1.10 -10.60
N LEU A 1014 19.20 1.44 -11.88
CA LEU A 1014 20.22 1.39 -12.93
C LEU A 1014 21.23 2.54 -12.84
N ARG A 1015 20.93 3.63 -12.12
CA ARG A 1015 21.86 4.75 -11.92
C ARG A 1015 22.94 4.43 -10.87
N ALA A 1016 22.75 3.39 -10.06
CA ALA A 1016 23.75 2.91 -9.09
C ALA A 1016 25.08 2.49 -9.75
N TYR A 1017 25.04 2.07 -11.03
CA TYR A 1017 26.25 1.74 -11.82
C TYR A 1017 27.17 2.95 -12.05
N GLY A 1018 26.65 4.18 -11.92
CA GLY A 1018 27.41 5.43 -12.04
C GLY A 1018 28.06 5.96 -10.75
N GLN A 1019 28.14 5.15 -9.68
CA GLN A 1019 28.66 5.54 -8.35
C GLN A 1019 27.92 6.69 -7.66
N LYS A 1020 26.69 7.01 -8.09
CA LYS A 1020 25.81 7.97 -7.42
C LYS A 1020 24.82 7.25 -6.51
N ASP A 1021 24.43 7.89 -5.41
CA ASP A 1021 23.40 7.35 -4.51
C ASP A 1021 22.02 7.41 -5.20
N PRO A 1022 21.37 6.26 -5.44
CA PRO A 1022 20.05 6.19 -6.07
C PRO A 1022 18.99 7.01 -5.33
N LEU A 1023 19.03 7.08 -4.00
CA LEU A 1023 18.02 7.80 -3.22
C LEU A 1023 18.11 9.31 -3.46
N ILE A 1024 19.33 9.86 -3.59
CA ILE A 1024 19.53 11.29 -3.84
C ILE A 1024 19.03 11.65 -5.24
N GLU A 1025 19.35 10.82 -6.23
CA GLU A 1025 18.88 11.01 -7.61
C GLU A 1025 17.35 10.93 -7.70
N TYR A 1026 16.72 9.98 -7.00
CA TYR A 1026 15.27 9.91 -6.88
C TYR A 1026 14.69 11.18 -6.25
N LYS A 1027 15.26 11.67 -5.14
CA LYS A 1027 14.80 12.91 -4.48
C LYS A 1027 14.85 14.12 -5.42
N MET A 1028 15.93 14.28 -6.16
CA MET A 1028 16.09 15.39 -7.11
C MET A 1028 15.07 15.31 -8.25
N GLU A 1029 14.92 14.13 -8.85
CA GLU A 1029 13.98 13.92 -9.96
C GLU A 1029 12.53 14.08 -9.48
N ALA A 1030 12.17 13.45 -8.35
CA ALA A 1030 10.85 13.53 -7.76
C ALA A 1030 10.46 14.96 -7.39
N TYR A 1031 11.40 15.76 -6.87
CA TYR A 1031 11.18 17.17 -6.57
C TYR A 1031 10.98 18.01 -7.84
N ARG A 1032 11.75 17.75 -8.91
CA ARG A 1032 11.60 18.42 -10.20
C ARG A 1032 10.20 18.15 -10.79
N LEU A 1033 9.81 16.89 -10.88
CA LEU A 1033 8.48 16.48 -11.37
C LEU A 1033 7.36 17.09 -10.52
N PHE A 1034 7.51 17.09 -9.19
CA PHE A 1034 6.52 17.67 -8.30
C PHE A 1034 6.36 19.18 -8.51
N LYS A 1035 7.48 19.91 -8.67
CA LYS A 1035 7.44 21.36 -8.95
C LYS A 1035 6.73 21.64 -10.27
N GLU A 1036 7.04 20.89 -11.32
CA GLU A 1036 6.38 20.99 -12.64
C GLU A 1036 4.89 20.68 -12.55
N MET A 1037 4.51 19.66 -11.76
CA MET A 1037 3.11 19.31 -11.52
C MET A 1037 2.36 20.44 -10.80
N ILE A 1038 2.89 20.98 -9.69
CA ILE A 1038 2.27 22.10 -8.96
C ILE A 1038 2.08 23.30 -9.88
N GLN A 1039 3.12 23.67 -10.64
CA GLN A 1039 3.06 24.76 -11.61
C GLN A 1039 1.95 24.57 -12.64
N THR A 1040 1.78 23.34 -13.15
CA THR A 1040 0.72 22.98 -14.10
C THR A 1040 -0.65 23.03 -13.44
N ILE A 1041 -0.78 22.60 -12.18
CA ILE A 1041 -2.03 22.67 -11.41
C ILE A 1041 -2.46 24.12 -11.28
N ASP A 1042 -1.57 25.00 -10.81
CA ASP A 1042 -1.88 26.41 -10.58
C ASP A 1042 -2.35 27.09 -11.89
N GLU A 1043 -1.66 26.84 -13.00
CA GLU A 1043 -2.00 27.35 -14.33
C GLU A 1043 -3.34 26.82 -14.86
N GLU A 1044 -3.60 25.51 -14.73
CA GLU A 1044 -4.86 24.90 -15.17
C GLU A 1044 -6.05 25.34 -14.31
N VAL A 1045 -5.88 25.42 -12.99
CA VAL A 1045 -6.92 25.88 -12.04
C VAL A 1045 -7.29 27.33 -12.34
N VAL A 1046 -6.31 28.23 -12.36
CA VAL A 1046 -6.54 29.65 -12.62
C VAL A 1046 -7.20 29.82 -13.99
N SER A 1047 -6.72 29.10 -15.02
CA SER A 1047 -7.34 29.13 -16.35
C SER A 1047 -8.79 28.65 -16.35
N LEU A 1048 -9.09 27.54 -15.68
CA LEU A 1048 -10.45 27.01 -15.58
C LEU A 1048 -11.37 27.97 -14.83
N VAL A 1049 -10.94 28.47 -13.67
CA VAL A 1049 -11.70 29.39 -12.82
C VAL A 1049 -12.01 30.70 -13.57
N PHE A 1050 -11.07 31.23 -14.35
CA PHE A 1050 -11.27 32.46 -15.12
C PHE A 1050 -12.08 32.27 -16.41
N LYS A 1051 -11.98 31.13 -17.09
CA LYS A 1051 -12.69 30.91 -18.37
C LYS A 1051 -14.01 30.19 -18.27
N ALA A 1052 -14.18 29.31 -17.28
CA ALA A 1052 -15.33 28.44 -17.21
C ALA A 1052 -16.61 29.27 -17.09
N GLY A 1053 -17.57 28.98 -17.96
CA GLY A 1053 -18.90 29.56 -17.96
C GLY A 1053 -19.97 28.47 -17.89
N PRO A 1054 -21.20 28.84 -17.56
CA PRO A 1054 -22.30 27.89 -17.47
C PRO A 1054 -22.71 27.31 -18.83
N LEU A 1055 -22.97 26.00 -18.88
CA LEU A 1055 -23.65 25.39 -20.02
C LEU A 1055 -25.14 25.72 -19.95
N VAL A 1056 -25.56 26.78 -20.64
CA VAL A 1056 -26.99 27.12 -20.75
C VAL A 1056 -27.71 25.99 -21.50
N GLN A 1057 -28.68 25.34 -20.83
CA GLN A 1057 -29.60 24.37 -21.43
C GLN A 1057 -30.59 25.07 -22.38
N GLY A 1058 -30.10 25.67 -23.46
CA GLY A 1058 -30.90 26.24 -24.55
C GLY A 1058 -30.94 25.30 -25.76
N ASP A 1059 -32.09 24.65 -25.98
CA ASP A 1059 -32.64 24.09 -27.23
C ASP A 1059 -31.75 23.40 -28.29
N SER A 1060 -30.56 22.91 -27.93
CA SER A 1060 -29.64 22.23 -28.86
C SER A 1060 -29.59 20.72 -28.61
N ARG A 1061 -30.73 20.03 -28.71
CA ARG A 1061 -30.89 18.58 -28.41
C ARG A 1061 -30.17 17.59 -29.36
N GLY A 1062 -29.30 18.01 -30.27
CA GLY A 1062 -28.84 17.15 -31.38
C GLY A 1062 -27.37 16.71 -31.37
N THR A 1063 -26.43 17.65 -31.24
CA THR A 1063 -25.05 17.44 -31.72
C THR A 1063 -23.98 17.69 -30.66
N ALA A 1064 -24.19 18.62 -29.71
CA ALA A 1064 -23.27 18.82 -28.59
C ALA A 1064 -23.39 17.69 -27.56
N ALA A 1065 -24.61 17.31 -27.17
CA ALA A 1065 -24.86 16.24 -26.20
C ALA A 1065 -24.24 14.87 -26.58
N ARG A 1066 -24.09 14.60 -27.90
CA ARG A 1066 -23.49 13.36 -28.41
C ARG A 1066 -21.96 13.35 -28.34
N ARG A 1067 -21.29 14.50 -28.52
CA ARG A 1067 -19.85 14.66 -28.25
C ARG A 1067 -19.55 14.78 -26.75
N VAL A 1068 -20.47 15.32 -25.97
CA VAL A 1068 -20.35 15.51 -24.51
C VAL A 1068 -20.40 14.17 -23.75
N GLN A 1069 -21.09 13.15 -24.28
CA GLN A 1069 -21.09 11.80 -23.71
C GLN A 1069 -19.77 11.03 -23.91
N GLU A 1070 -18.93 11.40 -24.88
CA GLU A 1070 -17.65 10.73 -25.15
C GLU A 1070 -16.47 11.30 -24.32
N VAL A 1071 -16.61 12.51 -23.75
CA VAL A 1071 -15.49 13.23 -23.10
C VAL A 1071 -15.64 13.32 -21.57
N SER A 1072 -16.87 13.26 -21.04
CA SER A 1072 -17.12 13.26 -19.59
C SER A 1072 -16.96 11.84 -19.01
N LYS A 1073 -15.74 11.47 -18.60
CA LYS A 1073 -15.49 10.25 -17.83
C LYS A 1073 -16.26 10.31 -16.49
N PRO A 1074 -16.95 9.24 -16.05
CA PRO A 1074 -17.42 9.18 -14.67
C PRO A 1074 -16.19 9.17 -13.75
N ARG A 1075 -16.08 10.15 -12.83
CA ARG A 1075 -15.18 10.05 -11.67
C ARG A 1075 -15.48 8.74 -10.93
N MET A 1076 -14.44 8.03 -10.50
CA MET A 1076 -14.65 6.81 -9.71
C MET A 1076 -15.28 7.20 -8.37
N ASP A 1077 -16.42 6.59 -8.06
CA ASP A 1077 -17.11 6.72 -6.78
C ASP A 1077 -16.22 6.17 -5.67
N ALA A 1078 -16.07 6.91 -4.55
CA ALA A 1078 -15.25 6.51 -3.40
C ALA A 1078 -15.63 5.12 -2.86
N SER A 1079 -16.91 4.76 -2.91
CA SER A 1079 -17.42 3.43 -2.51
C SER A 1079 -17.09 2.30 -3.50
N ARG A 1080 -16.63 2.66 -4.70
CA ARG A 1080 -16.23 1.77 -5.80
C ARG A 1080 -14.74 1.81 -6.10
N ALA A 1081 -13.99 2.72 -5.46
CA ALA A 1081 -12.53 2.73 -5.48
C ALA A 1081 -12.02 1.51 -4.69
N GLN A 1082 -11.76 0.42 -5.42
CA GLN A 1082 -11.39 -0.86 -4.83
C GLN A 1082 -9.95 -0.82 -4.34
N ALA A 1083 -9.74 -1.25 -3.09
CA ALA A 1083 -8.43 -1.68 -2.64
C ALA A 1083 -7.96 -2.89 -3.47
N GLN A 1084 -6.67 -3.02 -3.74
CA GLN A 1084 -6.14 -4.25 -4.36
C GLN A 1084 -6.60 -5.50 -3.60
N HIS A 1085 -6.84 -5.44 -2.29
CA HIS A 1085 -7.25 -6.61 -1.50
C HIS A 1085 -8.72 -7.08 -1.70
N GLU A 1086 -9.65 -6.23 -2.15
CA GLU A 1086 -11.10 -6.53 -2.19
C GLU A 1086 -11.60 -7.14 -3.51
N ALA A 1087 -10.80 -7.16 -4.58
CA ALA A 1087 -11.21 -7.64 -5.91
C ALA A 1087 -11.45 -9.18 -6.02
N GLY A 1088 -11.42 -9.90 -4.89
CA GLY A 1088 -11.48 -11.35 -4.78
C GLY A 1088 -12.78 -11.95 -4.18
N ASP A 1089 -13.81 -11.14 -3.85
CA ASP A 1089 -15.07 -11.68 -3.32
C ASP A 1089 -15.91 -12.38 -4.44
N PRO A 1090 -16.18 -13.70 -4.32
CA PRO A 1090 -16.99 -14.44 -5.29
C PRO A 1090 -18.45 -13.95 -5.38
N ASN A 1091 -18.98 -13.29 -4.35
CA ASN A 1091 -20.40 -12.90 -4.29
C ASN A 1091 -20.76 -11.67 -5.13
N TYR A 1092 -19.78 -10.93 -5.67
CA TYR A 1092 -20.07 -9.73 -6.46
C TYR A 1092 -20.25 -9.98 -7.96
N ALA A 1093 -19.74 -11.11 -8.47
CA ALA A 1093 -19.83 -11.47 -9.89
C ALA A 1093 -21.27 -11.70 -10.39
N ALA A 1094 -22.22 -11.95 -9.47
CA ALA A 1094 -23.64 -12.11 -9.80
C ALA A 1094 -24.34 -10.79 -10.20
N THR A 1095 -23.76 -9.63 -9.89
CA THR A 1095 -24.44 -8.33 -10.11
C THR A 1095 -24.11 -7.66 -11.45
N PHE A 1096 -23.11 -8.15 -12.17
CA PHE A 1096 -22.57 -7.52 -13.39
C PHE A 1096 -22.97 -8.20 -14.71
N GLY A 1097 -23.95 -9.10 -14.67
CA GLY A 1097 -24.37 -9.91 -15.82
C GLY A 1097 -25.86 -9.89 -16.14
N ALA A 1098 -26.59 -8.77 -15.98
CA ALA A 1098 -27.98 -8.70 -16.45
C ALA A 1098 -28.48 -7.26 -16.70
N LYS A 1099 -28.08 -6.66 -17.82
CA LYS A 1099 -28.93 -5.67 -18.51
C LYS A 1099 -28.87 -5.91 -20.02
N GLY A 1100 -29.74 -6.80 -20.47
CA GLY A 1100 -30.00 -7.07 -21.88
C GLY A 1100 -31.01 -8.19 -22.05
N GLY A 1101 -32.31 -7.88 -22.03
CA GLY A 1101 -33.37 -8.80 -22.46
C GLY A 1101 -34.61 -8.84 -21.57
N ASN A 1102 -35.76 -8.45 -22.12
CA ASN A 1102 -37.10 -8.59 -21.55
C ASN A 1102 -37.46 -10.06 -21.24
N GLY A 1103 -38.10 -10.31 -20.09
CA GLY A 1103 -38.79 -11.57 -19.79
C GLY A 1103 -39.23 -11.69 -18.33
N GLN A 1104 -40.51 -11.95 -18.11
CA GLN A 1104 -41.21 -11.92 -16.82
C GLN A 1104 -40.89 -13.10 -15.86
N SER A 1105 -41.23 -12.85 -14.59
CA SER A 1105 -41.58 -13.76 -13.47
C SER A 1105 -40.50 -14.03 -12.41
N ALA A 1106 -40.83 -13.55 -11.20
CA ALA A 1106 -40.25 -13.91 -9.92
C ALA A 1106 -41.13 -15.00 -9.27
N ALA A 1107 -40.52 -15.96 -8.57
CA ALA A 1107 -41.05 -16.54 -7.32
C ALA A 1107 -39.98 -17.39 -6.61
N GLU A 1108 -39.60 -16.92 -5.42
CA GLU A 1108 -39.23 -17.65 -4.18
C GLU A 1108 -38.27 -18.85 -4.25
N LYS A 1109 -37.03 -18.64 -3.77
CA LYS A 1109 -36.29 -19.66 -2.99
C LYS A 1109 -35.52 -19.02 -1.82
N ASP A 1110 -35.63 -19.70 -0.68
CA ASP A 1110 -35.15 -19.44 0.68
C ASP A 1110 -33.63 -19.14 0.80
N PRO A 1111 -33.18 -18.10 1.56
CA PRO A 1111 -31.76 -17.79 1.75
C PRO A 1111 -30.98 -18.74 2.67
N THR A 1112 -31.63 -19.74 3.29
CA THR A 1112 -30.99 -20.60 4.32
C THR A 1112 -30.65 -22.03 3.85
N ALA A 1113 -30.86 -22.36 2.57
CA ALA A 1113 -30.51 -23.68 2.07
C ALA A 1113 -28.99 -23.85 1.90
N THR A 1114 -28.38 -24.64 2.78
CA THR A 1114 -26.98 -25.10 2.68
C THR A 1114 -26.72 -25.78 1.34
N ALA A 1115 -25.81 -25.21 0.54
CA ALA A 1115 -25.30 -25.87 -0.65
C ALA A 1115 -24.49 -27.10 -0.24
N GLU A 1116 -24.98 -28.30 -0.57
CA GLU A 1116 -24.20 -29.53 -0.46
C GLU A 1116 -22.96 -29.43 -1.37
N PRO A 1117 -21.79 -29.96 -0.94
CA PRO A 1117 -20.60 -29.95 -1.75
C PRO A 1117 -20.83 -30.74 -3.04
N ILE A 1118 -20.55 -30.12 -4.18
CA ILE A 1118 -20.55 -30.79 -5.48
C ILE A 1118 -19.46 -31.87 -5.43
N VAL A 1119 -19.86 -33.11 -5.18
CA VAL A 1119 -19.01 -34.28 -5.38
C VAL A 1119 -18.69 -34.34 -6.86
N ALA A 1120 -17.40 -34.26 -7.21
CA ALA A 1120 -16.95 -34.51 -8.57
C ALA A 1120 -17.41 -35.92 -8.98
N GLY A 1121 -18.45 -35.99 -9.82
CA GLY A 1121 -18.95 -37.26 -10.34
C GLY A 1121 -17.87 -38.00 -11.14
N ASP A 1122 -17.94 -39.34 -11.11
CA ASP A 1122 -16.97 -40.24 -11.74
C ASP A 1122 -16.68 -39.85 -13.20
N ARG A 1123 -15.38 -39.75 -13.53
CA ARG A 1123 -14.91 -39.52 -14.90
C ARG A 1123 -15.30 -40.72 -15.78
N VAL A 1124 -16.07 -40.46 -16.83
CA VAL A 1124 -16.53 -41.48 -17.79
C VAL A 1124 -15.34 -42.19 -18.42
N GLY A 1125 -15.23 -43.51 -18.22
CA GLY A 1125 -14.15 -44.32 -18.75
C GLY A 1125 -14.22 -44.44 -20.28
N ARG A 1126 -13.07 -44.63 -20.93
CA ARG A 1126 -12.96 -44.74 -22.40
C ARG A 1126 -13.89 -45.79 -23.03
N ASN A 1127 -14.26 -46.83 -22.29
CA ASN A 1127 -15.12 -47.92 -22.76
C ASN A 1127 -16.60 -47.79 -22.36
N ASP A 1128 -16.95 -46.77 -21.57
CA ASP A 1128 -18.32 -46.56 -21.10
C ASP A 1128 -19.19 -45.94 -22.19
N PRO A 1129 -20.53 -46.07 -22.09
CA PRO A 1129 -21.46 -45.40 -23.00
C PRO A 1129 -21.22 -43.88 -22.99
N CYS A 1130 -21.14 -43.28 -24.17
CA CYS A 1130 -20.87 -41.87 -24.28
C CYS A 1130 -22.07 -41.06 -23.73
N PRO A 1131 -21.85 -40.06 -22.85
CA PRO A 1131 -22.93 -39.32 -22.19
C PRO A 1131 -23.83 -38.53 -23.14
N CYS A 1132 -23.41 -38.31 -24.39
CA CYS A 1132 -24.20 -37.64 -25.40
C CYS A 1132 -25.39 -38.45 -25.94
N GLY A 1133 -25.64 -39.66 -25.42
CA GLY A 1133 -26.76 -40.51 -25.83
C GLY A 1133 -26.59 -41.16 -27.20
N SER A 1134 -25.41 -41.07 -27.82
CA SER A 1134 -25.15 -41.59 -29.17
C SER A 1134 -25.16 -43.11 -29.32
N GLY A 1135 -25.35 -43.87 -28.23
CA GLY A 1135 -25.27 -45.33 -28.19
C GLY A 1135 -23.87 -45.91 -28.43
N LYS A 1136 -22.85 -45.07 -28.62
CA LYS A 1136 -21.45 -45.48 -28.86
C LYS A 1136 -20.62 -45.36 -27.58
N LYS A 1137 -19.54 -46.15 -27.47
CA LYS A 1137 -18.56 -46.02 -26.37
C LYS A 1137 -17.82 -44.68 -26.47
N PHE A 1138 -17.45 -44.08 -25.33
CA PHE A 1138 -16.84 -42.74 -25.26
C PHE A 1138 -15.64 -42.58 -26.21
N LYS A 1139 -14.72 -43.56 -26.25
CA LYS A 1139 -13.56 -43.58 -27.17
C LYS A 1139 -13.88 -43.54 -28.67
N HIS A 1140 -15.10 -43.87 -29.06
CA HIS A 1140 -15.54 -43.86 -30.46
C HIS A 1140 -16.47 -42.68 -30.79
N CYS A 1141 -16.67 -41.78 -29.82
CA CYS A 1141 -17.43 -40.54 -29.97
C CYS A 1141 -16.56 -39.38 -29.47
N HIS A 1142 -16.88 -38.78 -28.31
CA HIS A 1142 -16.17 -37.63 -27.76
C HIS A 1142 -14.75 -37.90 -27.26
N GLY A 1143 -14.35 -39.17 -27.13
CA GLY A 1143 -12.98 -39.59 -26.82
C GLY A 1143 -12.12 -39.90 -28.05
N ARG A 1144 -12.54 -39.55 -29.27
CA ARG A 1144 -11.70 -39.59 -30.48
C ARG A 1144 -10.80 -38.35 -30.53
N ALA A 1145 -9.73 -38.40 -29.76
CA ALA A 1145 -8.52 -37.60 -29.96
C ALA A 1145 -7.32 -38.52 -29.79
#